data_AF-A0AAV1CTQ2-F1
#
_entry.id   AF-A0AAV1CTQ2-F1
#
_cell.length_a   1.000
_cell.length_b   1.000
_cell.length_c   1.000
_cell.angle_alpha   90.00
_cell.angle_beta   90.00
_cell.angle_gamma   90.00
#
_symmetry.space_group_name_H-M   'P 1'
#
loop_
_entity.id
_entity.type
_entity.pdbx_description
1 polymer ?
#
loop_
_entity_poly.entity_id
_entity_poly.type
_entity_poly.pdbx_seq_one_letter_code
_entity_poly.pdbx_strand_id
1 'polypeptide(L)'
;MEDQSRGFTPEEAISAIGFGKFHCLVLIFAGFGWISEAMGVMLLPIVGIAVKSEWGISPGEESLLTTVVFAGMLIGSYVWGIISDAHGRRKGFISVATVVAVTGICSAFSPNYVSLLVSRCLLGFGVGGGHVFAAWFLEFIPTHSRGAWAFALASFWSFGTILEASLVWIIMPRFGWRWLIAVSCFPSFLVLLLSSFTPESPRYLCVKGKMGEARKILEGVASMNRTSLPPGILVLDHTIKTDEEYAASPMNTPLLSSVKHCSSDSHGSPFFALFSPKLWRATLLLWILYFAITFSYYGVVFLSPELSNRTAECGSKTNLWKYHADSSLYRDNFITALADLLGLVISATIVDRLGRKHSMAIFSFSGFILFLPLIVHQDGDITTALLLFGARLCISSSFSVFVVYIREVYPTQVRATGVGTATSIGSIGSMICPMVAVGLVRDCHQTAAIVLFEAMGDQSMEFTPEEAISAIGFGKYQVLVLIYAGIGWISEAMEMMLLSIVGIAVESEWGLSPGKESLLSTVVFAGMLVGAYVWGIISDAFGRRRGFIGTMVVVAVAALCSAFSPSYRLLLASRCLLGFGVGGGHVFAAWFLEFIPAPNRGAWAFVLTCFWSFGSVVEASLIWIIMPRLGWRWLIALSSIPSWLVIFFSGLTPESPRYLCVKGKMDEARRILEKVATTNKTKLPPGILILDQTIKRDEEHVAFLDTPLVSEKQFFSESCLSSLVSVLSSKLRKTTLLLWILYLANTFAYYGMVLLSSELSNRKSNCTSSSSHLWKNGKDSSLYRAIFITSLADLPGTVISGAIVDRLGRKQTMKVFCALGFILLLPLSVHQNEIMTTALLFGARMFVVSTFNVIVVYSREVYPTTVRATGVGIATSIGRIGGMICPLVAVGLVRGCHQTTAVLLFEAVILLIGFCIPLLPIETSGKGLSDTLPPADDIE
;
A
#
# COMPACT_ATOMS: atom_id res chain seq x y z
N MET A 1 -22.71 44.68 45.69
CA MET A 1 -21.30 44.25 45.80
C MET A 1 -21.17 42.72 45.67
N GLU A 2 -22.07 42.04 44.96
CA GLU A 2 -22.09 40.56 44.85
C GLU A 2 -21.47 40.00 43.55
N ASP A 3 -21.06 40.84 42.60
CA ASP A 3 -20.66 40.40 41.24
C ASP A 3 -19.14 40.20 41.05
N GLN A 4 -18.33 40.31 42.12
CA GLN A 4 -16.86 40.14 42.04
C GLN A 4 -16.37 38.71 42.32
N SER A 5 -17.26 37.78 42.71
CA SER A 5 -16.91 36.40 43.07
C SER A 5 -16.83 35.44 41.87
N ARG A 6 -17.30 35.85 40.68
CA ARG A 6 -17.29 34.99 39.50
C ARG A 6 -15.96 35.15 38.74
N GLY A 7 -15.14 34.10 38.73
CA GLY A 7 -13.96 34.05 37.86
C GLY A 7 -14.38 33.94 36.40
N PHE A 8 -13.66 34.59 35.48
CA PHE A 8 -13.86 34.44 34.04
C PHE A 8 -12.59 33.93 33.37
N THR A 9 -12.77 33.11 32.33
CA THR A 9 -11.64 32.52 31.58
C THR A 9 -11.13 33.45 30.48
N PRO A 10 -9.90 33.27 29.98
CA PRO A 10 -9.41 34.00 28.81
C PRO A 10 -10.31 33.85 27.58
N GLU A 11 -10.96 32.69 27.41
CA GLU A 11 -11.87 32.44 26.29
C GLU A 11 -13.20 33.21 26.45
N GLU A 12 -13.75 33.27 27.67
CA GLU A 12 -14.94 34.07 27.98
C GLU A 12 -14.66 35.57 27.81
N ALA A 13 -13.48 36.04 28.23
CA ALA A 13 -13.05 37.42 28.03
C ALA A 13 -12.98 37.78 26.55
N ILE A 14 -12.34 36.94 25.72
CA ILE A 14 -12.23 37.17 24.27
C ILE A 14 -13.61 37.09 23.60
N SER A 15 -14.48 36.19 24.04
CA SER A 15 -15.86 36.09 23.52
C SER A 15 -16.71 37.31 23.90
N ALA A 16 -16.53 37.87 25.10
CA ALA A 16 -17.25 39.06 25.57
C ALA A 16 -16.76 40.36 24.91
N ILE A 17 -15.45 40.46 24.64
CA ILE A 17 -14.84 41.61 23.96
C ILE A 17 -15.34 41.74 22.51
N GLY A 18 -15.63 40.61 21.86
CA GLY A 18 -16.12 40.56 20.48
C GLY A 18 -15.09 40.99 19.43
N PHE A 19 -15.49 40.94 18.16
CA PHE A 19 -14.63 41.35 17.05
C PHE A 19 -14.55 42.88 16.93
N GLY A 20 -13.37 43.42 16.62
CA GLY A 20 -13.16 44.86 16.56
C GLY A 20 -11.82 45.23 15.91
N LYS A 21 -11.41 46.51 16.03
CA LYS A 21 -10.23 47.06 15.36
C LYS A 21 -8.95 46.28 15.66
N PHE A 22 -8.78 45.80 16.88
CA PHE A 22 -7.63 44.99 17.26
C PHE A 22 -7.54 43.70 16.44
N HIS A 23 -8.66 43.00 16.29
CA HIS A 23 -8.69 41.72 15.57
C HIS A 23 -8.38 41.89 14.08
N CYS A 24 -8.84 42.99 13.45
CA CYS A 24 -8.42 43.35 12.09
C CYS A 24 -6.91 43.61 12.00
N LEU A 25 -6.35 44.33 12.98
CA LEU A 25 -4.93 44.67 13.01
C LEU A 25 -4.05 43.41 13.16
N VAL A 26 -4.40 42.52 14.09
CA VAL A 26 -3.72 41.22 14.29
C VAL A 26 -3.87 40.31 13.06
N LEU A 27 -5.03 40.31 12.39
CA LEU A 27 -5.23 39.60 11.13
C LEU A 27 -4.27 40.09 10.05
N ILE A 28 -4.13 41.40 9.87
CA ILE A 28 -3.20 42.00 8.90
C ILE A 28 -1.76 41.62 9.23
N PHE A 29 -1.37 41.63 10.51
CA PHE A 29 -0.02 41.24 10.93
C PHE A 29 0.31 39.78 10.69
N ALA A 30 -0.57 38.87 11.10
CA ALA A 30 -0.42 37.45 10.81
C ALA A 30 -0.46 37.19 9.30
N GLY A 31 -1.28 37.96 8.58
CA GLY A 31 -1.40 37.95 7.13
C GLY A 31 -0.10 38.34 6.41
N PHE A 32 0.62 39.37 6.87
CA PHE A 32 1.94 39.71 6.31
C PHE A 32 2.98 38.60 6.50
N GLY A 33 2.91 37.86 7.60
CA GLY A 33 3.73 36.66 7.81
C GLY A 33 3.44 35.59 6.75
N TRP A 34 2.16 35.30 6.48
CA TRP A 34 1.73 34.36 5.44
C TRP A 34 2.03 34.85 4.02
N ILE A 35 1.91 36.15 3.75
CA ILE A 35 2.36 36.75 2.48
C ILE A 35 3.86 36.50 2.30
N SER A 36 4.66 36.77 3.34
CA SER A 36 6.10 36.56 3.25
C SER A 36 6.47 35.10 3.00
N GLU A 37 5.76 34.17 3.64
CA GLU A 37 5.93 32.73 3.45
C GLU A 37 5.61 32.33 2.00
N ALA A 38 4.44 32.76 1.50
CA ALA A 38 3.99 32.50 0.15
C ALA A 38 4.97 33.07 -0.89
N MET A 39 5.39 34.33 -0.75
CA MET A 39 6.35 34.95 -1.67
C MET A 39 7.68 34.20 -1.69
N GLY A 40 8.22 33.85 -0.52
CA GLY A 40 9.49 33.12 -0.39
C GLY A 40 9.49 31.74 -1.07
N VAL A 41 8.34 31.06 -1.12
CA VAL A 41 8.19 29.75 -1.76
C VAL A 41 7.82 29.89 -3.25
N MET A 42 6.95 30.83 -3.62
CA MET A 42 6.43 30.99 -4.98
C MET A 42 7.42 31.61 -5.97
N LEU A 43 8.49 32.26 -5.48
CA LEU A 43 9.56 32.79 -6.33
C LEU A 43 10.53 31.72 -6.83
N LEU A 44 10.56 30.55 -6.18
CA LEU A 44 11.55 29.49 -6.42
C LEU A 44 11.56 28.95 -7.87
N PRO A 45 10.41 28.69 -8.54
CA PRO A 45 10.43 28.21 -9.91
C PRO A 45 11.13 29.18 -10.88
N ILE A 46 10.82 30.48 -10.75
CA ILE A 46 11.36 31.52 -11.64
C ILE A 46 12.83 31.81 -11.35
N VAL A 47 13.22 31.85 -10.08
CA VAL A 47 14.61 32.04 -9.68
C VAL A 47 15.48 30.85 -10.09
N GLY A 48 14.96 29.62 -10.01
CA GLY A 48 15.66 28.42 -10.49
C GLY A 48 16.06 28.53 -11.96
N ILE A 49 15.08 28.88 -12.82
CA ILE A 49 15.30 29.06 -14.27
C ILE A 49 16.33 30.17 -14.53
N ALA A 50 16.24 31.28 -13.81
CA ALA A 50 17.13 32.42 -13.98
C ALA A 50 18.58 32.13 -13.55
N VAL A 51 18.77 31.47 -12.40
CA VAL A 51 20.11 31.11 -11.89
C VAL A 51 20.78 30.08 -12.78
N LYS A 52 20.01 29.12 -13.33
CA LYS A 52 20.51 28.18 -14.34
C LYS A 52 21.06 28.88 -15.57
N SER A 53 20.30 29.84 -16.09
CA SER A 53 20.70 30.62 -17.27
C SER A 53 21.98 31.43 -17.02
N GLU A 54 22.09 32.10 -15.87
CA GLU A 54 23.22 32.99 -15.57
C GLU A 54 24.52 32.24 -15.21
N TRP A 55 24.42 31.17 -14.41
CA TRP A 55 25.60 30.45 -13.91
C TRP A 55 25.90 29.14 -14.65
N GLY A 56 25.08 28.77 -15.63
CA GLY A 56 25.28 27.56 -16.43
C GLY A 56 25.24 26.27 -15.61
N ILE A 57 24.52 26.29 -14.48
CA ILE A 57 24.44 25.15 -13.55
C ILE A 57 23.61 24.01 -14.15
N SER A 58 23.90 22.79 -13.71
CA SER A 58 23.20 21.59 -14.17
C SER A 58 21.72 21.58 -13.77
N PRO A 59 20.84 20.85 -14.49
CA PRO A 59 19.44 20.68 -14.10
C PRO A 59 19.27 20.09 -12.68
N GLY A 60 20.19 19.21 -12.27
CA GLY A 60 20.22 18.65 -10.92
C GLY A 60 20.54 19.72 -9.86
N GLU A 61 21.42 20.68 -10.15
CA GLU A 61 21.73 21.81 -9.27
C GLU A 61 20.59 22.83 -9.19
N GLU A 62 19.83 23.06 -10.27
CA GLU A 62 18.60 23.85 -10.24
C GLU A 62 17.51 23.20 -9.36
N SER A 63 17.31 21.89 -9.51
CA SER A 63 16.38 21.13 -8.66
C SER A 63 16.82 21.12 -7.20
N LEU A 64 18.12 20.99 -6.92
CA LEU A 64 18.65 21.04 -5.56
C LEU A 64 18.42 22.42 -4.91
N LEU A 65 18.54 23.52 -5.68
CA LEU A 65 18.30 24.88 -5.19
C LEU A 65 16.85 25.11 -4.74
N THR A 66 15.88 24.50 -5.43
CA THR A 66 14.46 24.61 -5.07
C THR A 66 14.09 23.64 -3.95
N THR A 67 14.66 22.44 -3.96
CA THR A 67 14.43 21.37 -2.97
C THR A 67 14.96 21.71 -1.58
N VAL A 68 16.12 22.37 -1.49
CA VAL A 68 16.77 22.69 -0.21
C VAL A 68 15.94 23.62 0.68
N VAL A 69 15.08 24.45 0.09
CA VAL A 69 14.16 25.33 0.84
C VAL A 69 13.10 24.51 1.57
N PHE A 70 12.56 23.47 0.94
CA PHE A 70 11.59 22.56 1.57
C PHE A 70 12.24 21.64 2.61
N ALA A 71 13.51 21.25 2.40
CA ALA A 71 14.28 20.54 3.41
C ALA A 71 14.49 21.40 4.68
N GLY A 72 14.81 22.69 4.49
CA GLY A 72 14.83 23.66 5.58
C GLY A 72 13.47 23.78 6.27
N MET A 73 12.38 23.90 5.50
CA MET A 73 11.00 24.03 6.00
C MET A 73 10.57 22.82 6.85
N LEU A 74 10.97 21.61 6.46
CA LEU A 74 10.75 20.39 7.23
C LEU A 74 11.35 20.48 8.64
N ILE A 75 12.63 20.86 8.74
CA ILE A 75 13.32 21.01 10.02
C ILE A 75 12.74 22.19 10.81
N GLY A 76 12.49 23.32 10.14
CA GLY A 76 11.93 24.53 10.73
C GLY A 76 10.54 24.33 11.33
N SER A 77 9.66 23.60 10.64
CA SER A 77 8.29 23.34 11.11
C SER A 77 8.25 22.58 12.45
N TYR A 78 9.20 21.68 12.66
CA TYR A 78 9.33 20.96 13.93
C TYR A 78 9.95 21.85 15.02
N VAL A 79 11.05 22.56 14.71
CA VAL A 79 11.82 23.33 15.69
C VAL A 79 11.07 24.57 16.16
N TRP A 80 10.43 25.33 15.27
CA TRP A 80 9.73 26.56 15.64
C TRP A 80 8.49 26.32 16.50
N GLY A 81 7.82 25.17 16.34
CA GLY A 81 6.73 24.76 17.23
C GLY A 81 7.19 24.64 18.68
N ILE A 82 8.31 23.93 18.89
CA ILE A 82 8.92 23.75 20.23
C ILE A 82 9.37 25.08 20.82
N ILE A 83 10.06 25.92 20.03
CA ILE A 83 10.54 27.23 20.49
C ILE A 83 9.37 28.14 20.88
N SER A 84 8.30 28.15 20.08
CA SER A 84 7.09 28.95 20.30
C SER A 84 6.34 28.51 21.56
N ASP A 85 6.22 27.21 21.81
CA ASP A 85 5.61 26.68 23.03
C ASP A 85 6.47 26.97 24.28
N ALA A 86 7.80 26.91 24.16
CA ALA A 86 8.72 27.12 25.29
C ALA A 86 8.88 28.59 25.70
N HIS A 87 9.05 29.48 24.72
CA HIS A 87 9.45 30.88 24.93
C HIS A 87 8.32 31.90 24.70
N GLY A 88 7.17 31.48 24.15
CA GLY A 88 6.00 32.32 23.88
C GLY A 88 5.77 32.55 22.39
N ARG A 89 4.49 32.76 22.04
CA ARG A 89 4.02 32.90 20.65
C ARG A 89 4.62 34.13 19.98
N ARG A 90 4.69 35.26 20.69
CA ARG A 90 5.25 36.51 20.17
C ARG A 90 6.75 36.38 19.85
N LYS A 91 7.53 35.74 20.73
CA LYS A 91 8.97 35.55 20.49
C LYS A 91 9.23 34.58 19.34
N GLY A 92 8.45 33.50 19.26
CA GLY A 92 8.50 32.59 18.11
C GLY A 92 8.20 33.31 16.80
N PHE A 93 7.12 34.10 16.77
CA PHE A 93 6.72 34.92 15.63
C PHE A 93 7.85 35.86 15.14
N ILE A 94 8.48 36.61 16.05
CA ILE A 94 9.55 37.56 15.69
C ILE A 94 10.82 36.83 15.24
N SER A 95 11.16 35.72 15.88
CA SER A 95 12.36 34.95 15.55
C SER A 95 12.26 34.35 14.14
N VAL A 96 11.09 33.82 13.78
CA VAL A 96 10.80 33.32 12.43
C VAL A 96 10.96 34.43 11.39
N ALA A 97 10.30 35.59 11.61
CA ALA A 97 10.41 36.73 10.70
C ALA A 97 11.84 37.25 10.55
N THR A 98 12.64 37.21 11.63
CA THR A 98 14.05 37.63 11.63
C THR A 98 14.88 36.71 10.76
N VAL A 99 14.73 35.39 10.92
CA VAL A 99 15.46 34.41 10.14
C VAL A 99 15.12 34.55 8.66
N VAL A 100 13.84 34.67 8.30
CA VAL A 100 13.42 34.85 6.89
C VAL A 100 13.97 36.15 6.30
N ALA A 101 13.89 37.27 7.02
CA ALA A 101 14.38 38.57 6.55
C ALA A 101 15.90 38.58 6.30
N VAL A 102 16.68 38.08 7.27
CA VAL A 102 18.16 38.09 7.20
C VAL A 102 18.65 37.12 6.12
N THR A 103 18.19 35.87 6.15
CA THR A 103 18.62 34.84 5.19
C THR A 103 18.14 35.15 3.77
N GLY A 104 17.01 35.84 3.63
CA GLY A 104 16.49 36.37 2.38
C GLY A 104 17.43 37.39 1.73
N ILE A 105 17.89 38.39 2.49
CA ILE A 105 18.91 39.34 2.02
C ILE A 105 20.23 38.64 1.72
N CYS A 106 20.72 37.79 2.63
CA CYS A 106 21.97 37.06 2.42
C CYS A 106 21.96 36.25 1.11
N SER A 107 20.80 35.71 0.74
CA SER A 107 20.65 35.00 -0.52
C SER A 107 20.70 35.91 -1.75
N ALA A 108 20.15 37.12 -1.69
CA ALA A 108 20.23 38.09 -2.79
C ALA A 108 21.68 38.49 -3.09
N PHE A 109 22.51 38.56 -2.05
CA PHE A 109 23.93 38.93 -2.14
C PHE A 109 24.89 37.73 -2.25
N SER A 110 24.36 36.51 -2.43
CA SER A 110 25.20 35.32 -2.55
C SER A 110 26.17 35.45 -3.75
N PRO A 111 27.49 35.25 -3.53
CA PRO A 111 28.51 35.38 -4.58
C PRO A 111 28.68 34.09 -5.39
N ASN A 112 28.29 32.95 -4.84
CA ASN A 112 28.43 31.64 -5.45
C ASN A 112 27.22 30.74 -5.15
N TYR A 113 27.08 29.68 -5.93
CA TYR A 113 25.97 28.73 -5.85
C TYR A 113 25.83 28.08 -4.46
N VAL A 114 26.94 27.68 -3.84
CA VAL A 114 26.93 27.04 -2.51
C VAL A 114 26.43 28.01 -1.44
N SER A 115 26.86 29.27 -1.47
CA SER A 115 26.39 30.32 -0.56
C SER A 115 24.90 30.58 -0.76
N LEU A 116 24.41 30.57 -2.01
CA LEU A 116 22.98 30.70 -2.31
C LEU A 116 22.20 29.50 -1.77
N LEU A 117 22.73 28.28 -1.93
CA LEU A 117 22.12 27.05 -1.44
C LEU A 117 21.95 27.06 0.08
N VAL A 118 23.01 27.43 0.82
CA VAL A 118 22.99 27.50 2.28
C VAL A 118 22.02 28.58 2.76
N SER A 119 22.05 29.77 2.16
CA SER A 119 21.15 30.86 2.55
C SER A 119 19.68 30.54 2.24
N ARG A 120 19.40 29.80 1.16
CA ARG A 120 18.07 29.28 0.82
C ARG A 120 17.60 28.18 1.77
N CYS A 121 18.48 27.28 2.20
CA CYS A 121 18.18 26.28 3.23
C CYS A 121 17.77 26.94 4.55
N LEU A 122 18.55 27.94 4.99
CA LEU A 122 18.25 28.71 6.20
C LEU A 122 16.97 29.53 6.08
N LEU A 123 16.67 30.06 4.90
CA LEU A 123 15.40 30.72 4.62
C LEU A 123 14.23 29.72 4.74
N GLY A 124 14.38 28.53 4.17
CA GLY A 124 13.45 27.41 4.34
C GLY A 124 13.18 27.08 5.81
N PHE A 125 14.24 27.00 6.61
CA PHE A 125 14.13 26.83 8.06
C PHE A 125 13.29 27.94 8.72
N GLY A 126 13.43 29.19 8.30
CA GLY A 126 12.56 30.28 8.73
C GLY A 126 11.10 30.07 8.28
N VAL A 127 10.87 29.84 6.99
CA VAL A 127 9.54 29.64 6.36
C VAL A 127 8.75 28.53 7.06
N GLY A 128 9.40 27.45 7.53
CA GLY A 128 8.75 26.38 8.30
C GLY A 128 8.02 26.84 9.58
N GLY A 129 8.33 28.03 10.09
CA GLY A 129 7.65 28.66 11.22
C GLY A 129 6.25 29.21 10.91
N GLY A 130 5.73 29.10 9.69
CA GLY A 130 4.42 29.63 9.25
C GLY A 130 3.23 29.30 10.14
N HIS A 131 3.22 28.09 10.71
CA HIS A 131 2.19 27.62 11.63
C HIS A 131 2.15 28.40 12.95
N VAL A 132 3.25 29.05 13.36
CA VAL A 132 3.32 29.91 14.56
C VAL A 132 2.47 31.17 14.36
N PHE A 133 2.41 31.71 13.13
CA PHE A 133 1.57 32.87 12.80
C PHE A 133 0.09 32.57 12.99
N ALA A 134 -0.35 31.40 12.51
CA ALA A 134 -1.74 30.96 12.63
C ALA A 134 -2.11 30.63 14.08
N ALA A 135 -1.21 29.99 14.83
CA ALA A 135 -1.43 29.71 16.25
C ALA A 135 -1.59 31.01 17.06
N TRP A 136 -0.69 31.97 16.86
CA TRP A 136 -0.76 33.28 17.53
C TRP A 136 -2.06 34.02 17.22
N PHE A 137 -2.47 34.11 15.95
CA PHE A 137 -3.71 34.79 15.56
C PHE A 137 -4.97 34.12 16.16
N LEU A 138 -5.09 32.79 16.05
CA LEU A 138 -6.29 32.06 16.48
C LEU A 138 -6.49 32.07 18.00
N GLU A 139 -5.43 32.31 18.77
CA GLU A 139 -5.53 32.48 20.23
C GLU A 139 -6.23 33.79 20.65
N PHE A 140 -6.32 34.78 19.75
CA PHE A 140 -7.12 36.00 19.95
C PHE A 140 -8.55 35.90 19.39
N ILE A 141 -8.92 34.80 18.72
CA ILE A 141 -10.23 34.66 18.07
C ILE A 141 -11.18 33.80 18.93
N PRO A 142 -12.46 34.21 19.09
CA PRO A 142 -13.47 33.42 19.79
C PRO A 142 -13.72 32.05 19.19
N THR A 143 -13.90 31.03 20.04
CA THR A 143 -13.99 29.62 19.67
C THR A 143 -15.07 29.30 18.63
N HIS A 144 -16.20 30.00 18.67
CA HIS A 144 -17.34 29.78 17.77
C HIS A 144 -17.10 30.26 16.32
N SER A 145 -16.18 31.20 16.11
CA SER A 145 -15.88 31.79 14.79
C SER A 145 -14.47 31.49 14.28
N ARG A 146 -13.67 30.73 15.04
CA ARG A 146 -12.28 30.36 14.69
C ARG A 146 -12.14 29.75 13.29
N GLY A 147 -13.10 28.94 12.84
CA GLY A 147 -13.05 28.31 11.51
C GLY A 147 -13.11 29.31 10.36
N ALA A 148 -14.07 30.25 10.41
CA ALA A 148 -14.21 31.29 9.39
C ALA A 148 -13.00 32.23 9.34
N TRP A 149 -12.47 32.61 10.50
CA TRP A 149 -11.28 33.47 10.58
C TRP A 149 -9.98 32.76 10.20
N ALA A 150 -9.88 31.45 10.42
CA ALA A 150 -8.77 30.66 9.87
C ALA A 150 -8.78 30.68 8.34
N PHE A 151 -9.97 30.66 7.72
CA PHE A 151 -10.14 30.79 6.27
C PHE A 151 -9.76 32.20 5.77
N ALA A 152 -10.14 33.24 6.51
CA ALA A 152 -9.76 34.61 6.22
C ALA A 152 -8.23 34.80 6.28
N LEU A 153 -7.56 34.23 7.29
CA LEU A 153 -6.10 34.23 7.38
C LEU A 153 -5.47 33.47 6.20
N ALA A 154 -6.08 32.37 5.76
CA ALA A 154 -5.58 31.60 4.62
C ALA A 154 -5.57 32.37 3.30
N SER A 155 -6.46 33.35 3.12
CA SER A 155 -6.50 34.19 1.92
C SER A 155 -5.22 34.99 1.67
N PHE A 156 -4.46 35.31 2.74
CA PHE A 156 -3.19 36.02 2.64
C PHE A 156 -2.11 35.23 1.89
N TRP A 157 -2.20 33.89 1.88
CA TRP A 157 -1.35 33.07 1.04
C TRP A 157 -1.58 33.37 -0.44
N SER A 158 -2.84 33.39 -0.89
CA SER A 158 -3.22 33.70 -2.27
C SER A 158 -2.85 35.14 -2.65
N PHE A 159 -2.94 36.10 -1.71
CA PHE A 159 -2.43 37.45 -1.95
C PHE A 159 -0.92 37.49 -2.15
N GLY A 160 -0.16 36.71 -1.37
CA GLY A 160 1.29 36.58 -1.53
C GLY A 160 1.68 35.93 -2.86
N THR A 161 0.95 34.92 -3.34
CA THR A 161 1.23 34.28 -4.64
C THR A 161 1.00 35.24 -5.81
N ILE A 162 -0.08 36.04 -5.78
CA ILE A 162 -0.37 37.05 -6.80
C ILE A 162 0.65 38.20 -6.75
N LEU A 163 1.01 38.66 -5.54
CA LEU A 163 2.00 39.71 -5.36
C LEU A 163 3.36 39.28 -5.93
N GLU A 164 3.80 38.06 -5.63
CA GLU A 164 5.06 37.53 -6.17
C GLU A 164 5.03 37.42 -7.70
N ALA A 165 3.95 36.88 -8.28
CA ALA A 165 3.82 36.79 -9.74
C ALA A 165 3.83 38.19 -10.41
N SER A 166 3.27 39.21 -9.74
CA SER A 166 3.32 40.60 -10.19
C SER A 166 4.74 41.18 -10.13
N LEU A 167 5.47 40.92 -9.03
CA LEU A 167 6.85 41.35 -8.87
C LEU A 167 7.77 40.67 -9.89
N VAL A 168 7.57 39.39 -10.15
CA VAL A 168 8.25 38.64 -11.21
C VAL A 168 8.09 39.35 -12.56
N TRP A 169 6.87 39.74 -12.94
CA TRP A 169 6.64 40.44 -14.23
C TRP A 169 7.31 41.82 -14.29
N ILE A 170 7.38 42.55 -13.18
CA ILE A 170 7.90 43.93 -13.16
C ILE A 170 9.43 43.97 -13.00
N ILE A 171 9.99 43.15 -12.10
CA ILE A 171 11.38 43.22 -11.63
C ILE A 171 12.30 42.33 -12.46
N MET A 172 11.87 41.12 -12.82
CA MET A 172 12.74 40.19 -13.56
C MET A 172 13.30 40.77 -14.85
N PRO A 173 12.52 41.45 -15.72
CA PRO A 173 13.04 42.00 -16.98
C PRO A 173 13.97 43.20 -16.80
N ARG A 174 13.86 43.95 -15.70
CA ARG A 174 14.56 45.23 -15.50
C ARG A 174 15.79 45.12 -14.60
N PHE A 175 15.70 44.32 -13.54
CA PHE A 175 16.69 44.29 -12.46
C PHE A 175 17.23 42.88 -12.18
N GLY A 176 16.59 41.84 -12.73
CA GLY A 176 17.03 40.45 -12.56
C GLY A 176 16.65 39.82 -11.21
N TRP A 177 17.04 38.55 -11.04
CA TRP A 177 16.58 37.69 -9.94
C TRP A 177 17.11 38.09 -8.56
N ARG A 178 18.30 38.71 -8.46
CA ARG A 178 18.86 39.17 -7.17
C ARG A 178 17.98 40.23 -6.52
N TRP A 179 17.47 41.17 -7.33
CA TRP A 179 16.56 42.22 -6.88
C TRP A 179 15.17 41.67 -6.57
N LEU A 180 14.69 40.68 -7.33
CA LEU A 180 13.44 39.99 -7.02
C LEU A 180 13.51 39.38 -5.61
N ILE A 181 14.56 38.61 -5.31
CA ILE A 181 14.77 38.02 -3.98
C ILE A 181 14.81 39.10 -2.88
N ALA A 182 15.54 40.20 -3.11
CA ALA A 182 15.66 41.27 -2.13
C ALA A 182 14.31 41.93 -1.82
N VAL A 183 13.50 42.19 -2.85
CA VAL A 183 12.19 42.83 -2.70
C VAL A 183 11.16 41.87 -2.09
N SER A 184 11.20 40.58 -2.40
CA SER A 184 10.29 39.58 -1.82
C SER A 184 10.48 39.37 -0.30
N CYS A 185 11.59 39.87 0.27
CA CYS A 185 11.82 39.87 1.72
C CYS A 185 11.10 41.02 2.45
N PHE A 186 10.58 42.02 1.71
CA PHE A 186 9.99 43.23 2.28
C PHE A 186 8.85 42.97 3.30
N PRO A 187 7.91 42.03 3.08
CA PRO A 187 6.87 41.75 4.07
C PRO A 187 7.43 41.26 5.41
N SER A 188 8.50 40.45 5.42
CA SER A 188 9.17 40.04 6.65
C SER A 188 9.83 41.21 7.38
N PHE A 189 10.44 42.16 6.65
CA PHE A 189 10.96 43.39 7.27
C PHE A 189 9.85 44.25 7.86
N LEU A 190 8.71 44.35 7.18
CA LEU A 190 7.55 45.09 7.69
C LEU A 190 7.01 44.47 8.99
N VAL A 191 6.97 43.14 9.06
CA VAL A 191 6.61 42.40 10.29
C VAL A 191 7.59 42.69 11.43
N LEU A 192 8.89 42.78 11.15
CA LEU A 192 9.91 43.12 12.16
C LEU A 192 9.82 44.58 12.63
N LEU A 193 9.64 45.52 11.70
CA LEU A 193 9.47 46.95 11.99
C LEU A 193 8.24 47.20 12.86
N LEU A 194 7.18 46.41 12.67
CA LEU A 194 5.92 46.55 13.39
C LEU A 194 5.77 45.56 14.56
N SER A 195 6.83 44.81 14.89
CA SER A 195 6.84 43.80 15.97
C SER A 195 6.66 44.37 17.39
N SER A 196 6.82 45.68 17.55
CA SER A 196 6.51 46.39 18.79
C SER A 196 5.01 46.40 19.11
N PHE A 197 4.15 46.26 18.09
CA PHE A 197 2.69 46.28 18.23
C PHE A 197 2.05 44.91 18.45
N THR A 198 2.81 43.82 18.38
CA THR A 198 2.29 42.46 18.57
C THR A 198 2.27 42.09 20.05
N PRO A 199 1.10 41.90 20.70
CA PRO A 199 1.05 41.42 22.07
C PRO A 199 1.33 39.92 22.18
N GLU A 200 1.70 39.48 23.37
CA GLU A 200 1.80 38.05 23.70
C GLU A 200 0.41 37.45 23.89
N SER A 201 0.29 36.14 23.66
CA SER A 201 -0.99 35.45 23.86
C SER A 201 -1.45 35.50 25.33
N PRO A 202 -2.69 35.94 25.62
CA PRO A 202 -3.27 35.91 26.95
C PRO A 202 -3.32 34.48 27.53
N ARG A 203 -3.62 33.48 26.68
CA ARG A 203 -3.68 32.07 27.10
C ARG A 203 -2.31 31.55 27.54
N TYR A 204 -1.26 31.85 26.76
CA TYR A 204 0.12 31.47 27.10
C TYR A 204 0.54 32.09 28.44
N LEU A 205 0.22 33.37 28.67
CA LEU A 205 0.55 34.05 29.92
C LEU A 205 -0.20 33.46 31.13
N CYS A 206 -1.47 33.09 30.97
CA CYS A 206 -2.23 32.42 32.02
C CYS A 206 -1.63 31.05 32.38
N VAL A 207 -1.20 30.26 31.38
CA VAL A 207 -0.52 28.96 31.61
C VAL A 207 0.82 29.14 32.33
N LYS A 208 1.55 30.22 32.06
CA LYS A 208 2.79 30.57 32.76
C LYS A 208 2.57 31.23 34.13
N GLY A 209 1.32 31.35 34.60
CA GLY A 209 0.96 31.97 35.89
C GLY A 209 1.05 33.50 35.90
N LYS A 210 1.28 34.15 34.77
CA LYS A 210 1.41 35.61 34.62
C LYS A 210 0.06 36.29 34.42
N MET A 211 -0.87 36.08 35.35
CA MET A 211 -2.27 36.53 35.24
C MET A 211 -2.42 38.05 35.12
N GLY A 212 -1.54 38.83 35.79
CA GLY A 212 -1.56 40.30 35.72
C GLY A 212 -1.15 40.86 34.35
N GLU A 213 -0.18 40.23 33.67
CA GLU A 213 0.22 40.60 32.31
C GLU A 213 -0.89 40.21 31.31
N ALA A 214 -1.49 39.02 31.47
CA ALA A 214 -2.58 38.55 30.63
C ALA A 214 -3.81 39.49 30.71
N ARG A 215 -4.17 39.92 31.92
CA ARG A 215 -5.27 40.87 32.14
C ARG A 215 -5.00 42.23 31.49
N LYS A 216 -3.79 42.78 31.60
CA LYS A 216 -3.42 44.05 30.94
C LYS A 216 -3.55 43.99 29.42
N ILE A 217 -3.18 42.84 28.82
CA ILE A 217 -3.35 42.64 27.37
C ILE A 217 -4.84 42.61 27.02
N LEU A 218 -5.65 41.85 27.75
CA LEU A 218 -7.10 41.78 27.54
C LEU A 218 -7.80 43.14 27.74
N GLU A 219 -7.37 43.94 28.72
CA GLU A 219 -7.83 45.33 28.93
C GLU A 219 -7.46 46.23 27.75
N GLY A 220 -6.24 46.09 27.21
CA GLY A 220 -5.80 46.79 26.00
C GLY A 220 -6.58 46.39 24.74
N VAL A 221 -6.94 45.11 24.60
CA VAL A 221 -7.80 44.64 23.51
C VAL A 221 -9.22 45.21 23.63
N ALA A 222 -9.79 45.18 24.83
CA ALA A 222 -11.12 45.72 25.12
C ALA A 222 -11.18 47.23 24.81
N SER A 223 -10.16 47.99 25.21
CA SER A 223 -10.08 49.44 24.98
C SER A 223 -10.02 49.79 23.49
N MET A 224 -9.23 49.05 22.69
CA MET A 224 -9.15 49.23 21.24
C MET A 224 -10.44 48.85 20.50
N ASN A 225 -11.17 47.86 21.01
CA ASN A 225 -12.46 47.44 20.46
C ASN A 225 -13.64 48.27 21.02
N ARG A 226 -13.38 49.21 21.92
CA ARG A 226 -14.39 50.02 22.63
C ARG A 226 -15.40 49.17 23.40
N THR A 227 -14.94 48.06 23.97
CA THR A 227 -15.72 47.15 24.81
C THR A 227 -15.12 47.09 26.22
N SER A 228 -15.82 46.45 27.15
CA SER A 228 -15.36 46.27 28.53
C SER A 228 -15.22 44.79 28.86
N LEU A 229 -14.34 44.49 29.81
CA LEU A 229 -14.15 43.11 30.28
C LEU A 229 -15.33 42.66 31.15
N PRO A 230 -15.66 41.36 31.15
CA PRO A 230 -16.62 40.81 32.09
C PRO A 230 -16.17 41.07 33.54
N PRO A 231 -17.11 41.32 34.48
CA PRO A 231 -16.79 41.50 35.88
C PRO A 231 -16.23 40.19 36.45
N GLY A 232 -15.11 40.25 37.19
CA GLY A 232 -14.52 39.08 37.83
C GLY A 232 -12.99 39.03 37.88
N ILE A 233 -12.45 37.89 38.31
CA ILE A 233 -11.02 37.58 38.36
C ILE A 233 -10.67 36.62 37.21
N LEU A 234 -9.54 36.85 36.53
CA LEU A 234 -9.08 35.98 35.43
C LEU A 234 -8.59 34.63 35.98
N VAL A 235 -9.21 33.51 35.57
CA VAL A 235 -8.88 32.14 36.01
C VAL A 235 -8.64 31.21 34.80
N LEU A 236 -7.78 30.20 34.92
CA LEU A 236 -7.39 29.31 33.81
C LEU A 236 -8.47 28.27 33.44
N ASP A 237 -9.17 27.69 34.42
CA ASP A 237 -10.27 26.72 34.26
C ASP A 237 -11.26 26.87 35.42
N HIS A 238 -12.54 26.55 35.21
CA HIS A 238 -13.66 26.74 36.18
C HIS A 238 -13.63 25.86 37.43
N THR A 239 -12.50 25.22 37.77
CA THR A 239 -12.39 24.41 38.99
C THR A 239 -11.87 25.21 40.18
N ILE A 240 -12.73 26.11 40.66
CA ILE A 240 -12.86 26.36 42.09
C ILE A 240 -14.28 25.89 42.43
N LYS A 241 -14.43 24.63 42.84
CA LYS A 241 -15.62 24.26 43.61
C LYS A 241 -15.52 25.06 44.91
N THR A 242 -16.53 25.88 45.15
CA THR A 242 -16.72 26.70 46.34
C THR A 242 -16.50 25.91 47.64
N ASP A 243 -15.68 26.48 48.51
CA ASP A 243 -15.32 26.01 49.85
C ASP A 243 -16.52 26.03 50.84
N GLU A 244 -17.57 25.23 50.65
CA GLU A 244 -18.71 25.20 51.60
C GLU A 244 -19.09 23.84 52.20
N GLU A 245 -18.37 22.73 51.93
CA GLU A 245 -18.75 21.40 52.46
C GLU A 245 -17.73 20.69 53.36
N TYR A 246 -16.74 21.41 53.92
CA TYR A 246 -15.81 20.86 54.92
C TYR A 246 -15.79 21.70 56.20
N ALA A 247 -16.88 21.63 56.97
CA ALA A 247 -16.87 22.04 58.38
C ALA A 247 -17.75 21.12 59.23
N ALA A 248 -17.41 19.82 59.29
CA ALA A 248 -17.78 19.00 60.45
C ALA A 248 -16.94 17.72 60.54
N SER A 249 -16.29 17.57 61.70
CA SER A 249 -15.83 16.32 62.35
C SER A 249 -14.36 15.92 62.15
N PRO A 250 -13.56 15.87 63.24
CA PRO A 250 -12.19 15.40 63.21
C PRO A 250 -12.09 13.90 63.51
N MET A 251 -10.95 13.32 63.11
CA MET A 251 -10.16 12.31 63.84
C MET A 251 -10.01 10.92 63.18
N ASN A 252 -8.72 10.55 63.04
CA ASN A 252 -8.09 9.24 62.86
C ASN A 252 -8.07 8.59 61.47
N THR A 253 -6.94 8.74 60.75
CA THR A 253 -5.94 7.69 60.40
C THR A 253 -4.99 8.16 59.28
N PRO A 254 -3.76 7.62 59.16
CA PRO A 254 -2.66 8.27 58.44
C PRO A 254 -2.74 7.99 56.93
N LEU A 255 -3.19 8.96 56.15
CA LEU A 255 -3.12 8.97 54.67
C LEU A 255 -2.40 10.21 54.14
N LEU A 256 -1.47 10.78 54.93
CA LEU A 256 -0.65 11.92 54.52
C LEU A 256 0.66 11.51 53.83
N SER A 257 0.66 10.36 53.15
CA SER A 257 1.75 9.92 52.26
C SER A 257 1.29 9.55 50.84
N SER A 258 -0.01 9.48 50.56
CA SER A 258 -0.53 9.14 49.22
C SER A 258 -0.78 10.35 48.32
N VAL A 259 -0.73 11.58 48.84
CA VAL A 259 -1.05 12.80 48.06
C VAL A 259 0.16 13.41 47.34
N LYS A 260 1.37 12.84 47.52
CA LYS A 260 2.54 13.17 46.67
C LYS A 260 2.62 12.37 45.37
N HIS A 261 1.67 11.47 45.10
CA HIS A 261 1.74 10.57 43.93
C HIS A 261 0.72 10.84 42.81
N CYS A 262 -0.02 11.95 42.87
CA CYS A 262 -0.97 12.30 41.78
C CYS A 262 -0.63 13.58 41.02
N SER A 263 0.60 14.11 41.13
CA SER A 263 1.05 15.28 40.36
C SER A 263 2.37 15.08 39.60
N SER A 264 2.75 13.82 39.29
CA SER A 264 3.94 13.51 38.49
C SER A 264 3.76 12.53 37.33
N ASP A 265 2.56 11.97 37.09
CA ASP A 265 2.38 10.90 36.08
C ASP A 265 1.69 11.37 34.78
N SER A 266 2.16 12.48 34.20
CA SER A 266 1.80 12.86 32.82
C SER A 266 2.96 13.40 31.99
N HIS A 267 4.14 12.76 32.09
CA HIS A 267 5.25 12.98 31.15
C HIS A 267 5.11 12.18 29.85
N GLY A 268 3.93 12.16 29.24
CA GLY A 268 3.78 11.75 27.84
C GLY A 268 4.01 12.95 26.93
N SER A 269 5.02 12.93 26.05
CA SER A 269 5.21 14.04 25.11
C SER A 269 3.96 14.21 24.22
N PRO A 270 3.55 15.44 23.87
CA PRO A 270 2.41 15.70 22.99
C PRO A 270 2.50 14.97 21.64
N PHE A 271 3.73 14.66 21.21
CA PHE A 271 4.02 13.87 20.01
C PHE A 271 3.62 12.39 20.18
N PHE A 272 3.96 11.77 21.31
CA PHE A 272 3.54 10.39 21.58
C PHE A 272 2.03 10.28 21.80
N ALA A 273 1.37 11.36 22.23
CA ALA A 273 -0.09 11.42 22.31
C ALA A 273 -0.80 11.36 20.93
N LEU A 274 -0.11 11.72 19.84
CA LEU A 274 -0.64 11.54 18.46
C LEU A 274 -0.77 10.06 18.07
N PHE A 275 0.10 9.22 18.62
CA PHE A 275 0.08 7.77 18.45
C PHE A 275 -0.77 7.07 19.50
N SER A 276 -1.59 7.82 20.24
CA SER A 276 -2.57 7.22 21.14
C SER A 276 -3.57 6.35 20.35
N PRO A 277 -4.12 5.30 20.97
CA PRO A 277 -5.02 4.34 20.30
C PRO A 277 -6.22 5.01 19.61
N LYS A 278 -6.63 6.18 20.11
CA LYS A 278 -7.75 6.96 19.58
C LYS A 278 -7.40 7.81 18.35
N LEU A 279 -6.14 8.22 18.17
CA LEU A 279 -5.73 9.24 17.18
C LEU A 279 -4.73 8.75 16.11
N TRP A 280 -4.03 7.63 16.31
CA TRP A 280 -2.92 7.24 15.41
C TRP A 280 -3.35 6.95 13.96
N ARG A 281 -4.52 6.34 13.76
CA ARG A 281 -5.07 6.07 12.41
C ARG A 281 -5.46 7.37 11.69
N ALA A 282 -6.09 8.29 12.42
CA ALA A 282 -6.42 9.60 11.88
C ALA A 282 -5.14 10.38 11.54
N THR A 283 -4.12 10.29 12.39
CA THR A 283 -2.81 10.94 12.21
C THR A 283 -2.11 10.42 10.95
N LEU A 284 -2.00 9.10 10.77
CA LEU A 284 -1.33 8.51 9.61
C LEU A 284 -2.07 8.78 8.29
N LEU A 285 -3.40 8.78 8.29
CA LEU A 285 -4.20 9.16 7.13
C LEU A 285 -4.08 10.66 6.80
N LEU A 286 -4.08 11.53 7.80
CA LEU A 286 -3.86 12.97 7.60
C LEU A 286 -2.45 13.24 7.08
N TRP A 287 -1.44 12.46 7.50
CA TRP A 287 -0.08 12.55 6.98
C TRP A 287 0.00 12.17 5.49
N ILE A 288 -0.59 11.04 5.09
CA ILE A 288 -0.64 10.62 3.68
C ILE A 288 -1.41 11.63 2.83
N LEU A 289 -2.55 12.12 3.33
CA LEU A 289 -3.35 13.12 2.62
C LEU A 289 -2.62 14.45 2.46
N TYR A 290 -1.92 14.90 3.50
CA TYR A 290 -1.19 16.17 3.40
C TYR A 290 0.00 16.06 2.45
N PHE A 291 0.70 14.92 2.46
CA PHE A 291 1.75 14.61 1.47
C PHE A 291 1.21 14.67 0.05
N ALA A 292 0.10 13.99 -0.25
CA ALA A 292 -0.48 13.96 -1.59
C ALA A 292 -0.96 15.35 -2.06
N ILE A 293 -1.61 16.11 -1.18
CA ILE A 293 -2.16 17.43 -1.49
C ILE A 293 -1.05 18.47 -1.68
N THR A 294 -0.01 18.47 -0.84
CA THR A 294 1.16 19.36 -0.98
C THR A 294 1.97 19.02 -2.24
N PHE A 295 2.23 17.74 -2.50
CA PHE A 295 2.88 17.28 -3.73
C PHE A 295 2.13 17.76 -4.98
N SER A 296 0.80 17.64 -4.98
CA SER A 296 -0.04 18.07 -6.11
C SER A 296 -0.07 19.60 -6.27
N TYR A 297 -0.19 20.35 -5.16
CA TYR A 297 -0.28 21.82 -5.20
C TYR A 297 1.01 22.44 -5.72
N TYR A 298 2.15 22.11 -5.09
CA TYR A 298 3.43 22.62 -5.55
C TYR A 298 3.78 22.04 -6.93
N GLY A 299 3.33 20.82 -7.26
CA GLY A 299 3.54 20.19 -8.57
C GLY A 299 3.07 21.08 -9.70
N VAL A 300 1.83 21.55 -9.62
CA VAL A 300 1.25 22.46 -10.61
C VAL A 300 1.94 23.83 -10.61
N VAL A 301 2.32 24.35 -9.44
CA VAL A 301 3.03 25.64 -9.33
C VAL A 301 4.38 25.60 -10.02
N PHE A 302 5.20 24.58 -9.78
CA PHE A 302 6.53 24.46 -10.40
C PHE A 302 6.45 24.11 -11.89
N LEU A 303 5.41 23.38 -12.32
CA LEU A 303 5.16 23.10 -13.74
C LEU A 303 4.82 24.33 -14.57
N SER A 304 4.07 25.26 -13.98
CA SER A 304 3.37 26.31 -14.73
C SER A 304 4.34 27.21 -15.54
N PRO A 305 5.44 27.74 -14.96
CA PRO A 305 6.39 28.56 -15.71
C PRO A 305 7.15 27.76 -16.74
N GLU A 306 7.55 26.53 -16.42
CA GLU A 306 8.40 25.74 -17.30
C GLU A 306 7.63 25.19 -18.51
N LEU A 307 6.33 24.91 -18.37
CA LEU A 307 5.43 24.62 -19.50
C LEU A 307 5.16 25.84 -20.39
N SER A 308 5.07 27.03 -19.80
CA SER A 308 4.87 28.29 -20.54
C SER A 308 6.15 28.76 -21.27
N ASN A 309 7.34 28.35 -20.82
CA ASN A 309 8.63 28.71 -21.42
C ASN A 309 9.00 27.91 -22.70
N ARG A 310 8.31 26.80 -22.98
CA ARG A 310 8.70 25.81 -24.01
C ARG A 310 8.51 26.24 -25.47
N THR A 311 8.09 27.46 -25.75
CA THR A 311 7.99 27.99 -27.12
C THR A 311 9.33 28.35 -27.76
N ALA A 312 10.44 28.33 -27.03
CA ALA A 312 11.78 28.58 -27.58
C ALA A 312 12.58 27.27 -27.78
N GLU A 313 12.60 26.81 -29.03
CA GLU A 313 13.61 25.94 -29.66
C GLU A 313 13.76 24.47 -29.20
N CYS A 314 12.93 23.61 -29.79
CA CYS A 314 13.32 22.23 -30.09
C CYS A 314 13.61 22.09 -31.59
N GLY A 315 14.79 22.55 -32.03
CA GLY A 315 15.14 22.42 -33.44
C GLY A 315 16.51 22.89 -33.91
N SER A 316 17.21 23.83 -33.26
CA SER A 316 18.48 24.34 -33.83
C SER A 316 19.67 24.26 -32.88
N LYS A 317 20.68 23.48 -33.28
CA LYS A 317 22.04 23.54 -32.74
C LYS A 317 22.74 24.77 -33.31
N THR A 318 22.42 25.96 -32.86
CA THR A 318 23.24 27.15 -33.13
C THR A 318 23.41 27.99 -31.88
N ASN A 319 24.66 28.11 -31.45
CA ASN A 319 25.12 28.87 -30.30
C ASN A 319 24.68 30.34 -30.36
N LEU A 320 23.81 30.78 -29.44
CA LEU A 320 23.79 32.13 -28.86
C LEU A 320 22.71 32.19 -27.75
N TRP A 321 23.10 31.85 -26.52
CA TRP A 321 22.27 32.01 -25.33
C TRP A 321 22.06 33.50 -25.03
N LYS A 322 21.07 34.11 -25.69
CA LYS A 322 20.63 35.47 -25.36
C LYS A 322 19.19 35.38 -24.84
N TYR A 323 19.08 35.56 -23.53
CA TYR A 323 17.85 35.57 -22.75
C TYR A 323 16.91 36.67 -23.27
N HIS A 324 15.88 36.30 -24.03
CA HIS A 324 14.67 37.10 -24.17
C HIS A 324 13.55 36.24 -23.59
N ALA A 325 13.33 36.38 -22.28
CA ALA A 325 12.15 35.84 -21.63
C ALA A 325 10.93 36.49 -22.28
N ASP A 326 10.16 35.70 -23.04
CA ASP A 326 8.95 36.19 -23.68
C ASP A 326 7.98 36.72 -22.61
N SER A 327 7.33 37.84 -22.91
CA SER A 327 6.30 38.44 -22.05
C SER A 327 5.15 37.48 -21.69
N SER A 328 5.00 36.37 -22.44
CA SER A 328 4.05 35.29 -22.19
C SER A 328 4.34 34.53 -20.89
N LEU A 329 5.60 34.22 -20.56
CA LEU A 329 5.96 33.47 -19.35
C LEU A 329 5.43 34.15 -18.09
N TYR A 330 5.74 35.44 -17.96
CA TYR A 330 5.37 36.22 -16.79
C TYR A 330 3.86 36.46 -16.73
N ARG A 331 3.22 36.67 -17.88
CA ARG A 331 1.77 36.81 -18.00
C ARG A 331 1.05 35.52 -17.57
N ASP A 332 1.51 34.36 -18.03
CA ASP A 332 0.86 33.07 -17.75
C ASP A 332 1.06 32.66 -16.28
N ASN A 333 2.24 32.95 -15.69
CA ASN A 333 2.47 32.79 -14.25
C ASN A 333 1.53 33.69 -13.42
N PHE A 334 1.29 34.93 -13.87
CA PHE A 334 0.33 35.82 -13.22
C PHE A 334 -1.13 35.32 -13.35
N ILE A 335 -1.53 34.86 -14.53
CA ILE A 335 -2.88 34.32 -14.77
C ILE A 335 -3.11 33.09 -13.86
N THR A 336 -2.17 32.15 -13.83
CA THR A 336 -2.31 30.94 -12.99
C THR A 336 -2.27 31.25 -11.49
N ALA A 337 -1.55 32.28 -11.04
CA ALA A 337 -1.57 32.71 -9.64
C ALA A 337 -2.96 33.20 -9.19
N LEU A 338 -3.75 33.80 -10.09
CA LEU A 338 -5.12 34.26 -9.78
C LEU A 338 -6.06 33.10 -9.41
N ALA A 339 -5.75 31.87 -9.85
CA ALA A 339 -6.50 30.66 -9.54
C ALA A 339 -6.54 30.35 -8.04
N ASP A 340 -5.50 30.70 -7.28
CA ASP A 340 -5.41 30.42 -5.84
C ASP A 340 -6.42 31.24 -5.03
N LEU A 341 -6.71 32.48 -5.45
CA LEU A 341 -7.72 33.31 -4.79
C LEU A 341 -9.14 32.81 -5.11
N LEU A 342 -9.40 32.46 -6.37
CA LEU A 342 -10.70 31.96 -6.81
C LEU A 342 -11.02 30.59 -6.22
N GLY A 343 -10.03 29.70 -6.15
CA GLY A 343 -10.19 28.38 -5.50
C GLY A 343 -10.53 28.50 -4.02
N LEU A 344 -9.95 29.47 -3.32
CA LEU A 344 -10.28 29.75 -1.93
C LEU A 344 -11.76 30.20 -1.78
N VAL A 345 -12.24 31.11 -2.63
CA VAL A 345 -13.66 31.56 -2.60
C VAL A 345 -14.62 30.41 -2.92
N ILE A 346 -14.30 29.59 -3.92
CA ILE A 346 -15.13 28.46 -4.35
C ILE A 346 -15.18 27.37 -3.26
N SER A 347 -14.04 27.06 -2.65
CA SER A 347 -14.00 26.08 -1.55
C SER A 347 -14.77 26.57 -0.32
N ALA A 348 -14.67 27.85 0.06
CA ALA A 348 -15.43 28.40 1.18
C ALA A 348 -16.95 28.18 1.02
N THR A 349 -17.49 28.41 -0.17
CA THR A 349 -18.94 28.32 -0.43
C THR A 349 -19.46 26.89 -0.58
N ILE A 350 -18.67 26.00 -1.18
CA ILE A 350 -19.10 24.62 -1.47
C ILE A 350 -19.04 23.72 -0.22
N VAL A 351 -18.08 23.97 0.67
CA VAL A 351 -17.81 23.02 1.76
C VAL A 351 -18.92 23.03 2.82
N ASP A 352 -19.57 24.17 3.03
CA ASP A 352 -20.70 24.24 3.96
C ASP A 352 -21.93 23.46 3.46
N ARG A 353 -21.99 23.10 2.17
CA ARG A 353 -23.11 22.33 1.57
C ARG A 353 -22.84 20.83 1.44
N LEU A 354 -21.65 20.41 1.04
CA LEU A 354 -21.31 19.00 0.75
C LEU A 354 -20.51 18.31 1.89
N GLY A 355 -20.03 19.09 2.86
CA GLY A 355 -19.17 18.65 3.93
C GLY A 355 -17.70 18.49 3.51
N ARG A 356 -16.80 18.61 4.48
CA ARG A 356 -15.34 18.79 4.28
C ARG A 356 -14.68 17.61 3.52
N LYS A 357 -15.04 16.37 3.85
CA LYS A 357 -14.48 15.15 3.21
C LYS A 357 -14.85 15.03 1.73
N HIS A 358 -16.12 15.25 1.38
CA HIS A 358 -16.60 15.13 0.01
C HIS A 358 -16.10 16.28 -0.86
N SER A 359 -16.12 17.51 -0.35
CA SER A 359 -15.58 18.66 -1.08
C SER A 359 -14.10 18.47 -1.41
N MET A 360 -13.30 17.99 -0.47
CA MET A 360 -11.88 17.70 -0.71
C MET A 360 -11.68 16.62 -1.79
N ALA A 361 -12.43 15.52 -1.73
CA ALA A 361 -12.35 14.45 -2.72
C ALA A 361 -12.76 14.92 -4.14
N ILE A 362 -13.85 15.70 -4.23
CA ILE A 362 -14.32 16.27 -5.49
C ILE A 362 -13.28 17.22 -6.07
N PHE A 363 -12.77 18.17 -5.29
CA PHE A 363 -11.76 19.12 -5.77
C PHE A 363 -10.47 18.42 -6.21
N SER A 364 -9.99 17.41 -5.48
CA SER A 364 -8.81 16.63 -5.88
C SER A 364 -9.05 15.83 -7.16
N PHE A 365 -10.23 15.21 -7.32
CA PHE A 365 -10.56 14.43 -8.52
C PHE A 365 -10.79 15.34 -9.75
N SER A 366 -11.47 16.48 -9.57
CA SER A 366 -11.64 17.49 -10.61
C SER A 366 -10.30 18.11 -11.03
N GLY A 367 -9.39 18.35 -10.07
CA GLY A 367 -8.03 18.79 -10.37
C GLY A 367 -7.26 17.80 -11.23
N PHE A 368 -7.37 16.49 -10.91
CA PHE A 368 -6.76 15.42 -11.72
C PHE A 368 -7.35 15.36 -13.15
N ILE A 369 -8.67 15.47 -13.29
CA ILE A 369 -9.34 15.48 -14.61
C ILE A 369 -8.93 16.69 -15.45
N LEU A 370 -8.83 17.89 -14.86
CA LEU A 370 -8.42 19.09 -15.59
C LEU A 370 -6.93 19.10 -15.94
N PHE A 371 -6.13 18.33 -15.21
CA PHE A 371 -4.71 18.15 -15.48
C PHE A 371 -4.42 17.13 -16.60
N LEU A 372 -5.30 16.13 -16.80
CA LEU A 372 -5.17 15.09 -17.84
C LEU A 372 -5.08 15.62 -19.29
N PRO A 373 -5.78 16.68 -19.71
CA PRO A 373 -5.63 17.25 -21.05
C PRO A 373 -4.30 17.98 -21.28
N LEU A 374 -3.71 18.62 -20.25
CA LEU A 374 -2.39 19.29 -20.33
C LEU A 374 -1.25 18.32 -20.65
N ILE A 375 -1.50 17.04 -20.41
CA ILE A 375 -0.60 15.95 -20.69
C ILE A 375 -0.64 15.54 -22.18
N VAL A 376 -1.77 15.74 -22.85
CA VAL A 376 -2.06 15.19 -24.20
C VAL A 376 -2.13 16.28 -25.29
N HIS A 377 -2.53 17.50 -24.93
CA HIS A 377 -2.59 18.65 -25.83
C HIS A 377 -1.83 19.83 -25.22
N GLN A 378 -0.71 20.20 -25.85
CA GLN A 378 0.12 21.35 -25.52
C GLN A 378 0.39 22.15 -26.79
N ASP A 379 -0.64 22.80 -27.29
CA ASP A 379 -0.44 23.94 -28.17
C ASP A 379 -0.25 25.15 -27.23
N GLY A 380 0.80 25.94 -27.43
CA GLY A 380 1.26 27.05 -26.57
C GLY A 380 0.30 28.25 -26.50
N ASP A 381 -0.99 27.99 -26.62
CA ASP A 381 -2.07 28.95 -26.66
C ASP A 381 -2.67 29.18 -25.26
N ILE A 382 -3.54 30.20 -25.19
CA ILE A 382 -4.32 30.58 -24.00
C ILE A 382 -5.08 29.39 -23.36
N THR A 383 -5.33 28.32 -24.12
CA THR A 383 -5.92 27.06 -23.70
C THR A 383 -5.08 26.35 -22.64
N THR A 384 -3.76 26.29 -22.79
CA THR A 384 -2.84 25.69 -21.81
C THR A 384 -2.84 26.48 -20.51
N ALA A 385 -2.81 27.81 -20.59
CA ALA A 385 -2.91 28.69 -19.42
C ALA A 385 -4.27 28.54 -18.70
N LEU A 386 -5.38 28.40 -19.44
CA LEU A 386 -6.72 28.18 -18.87
C LEU A 386 -6.88 26.80 -18.20
N LEU A 387 -6.27 25.76 -18.76
CA LEU A 387 -6.27 24.43 -18.16
C LEU A 387 -5.41 24.39 -16.89
N LEU A 388 -4.22 25.01 -16.90
CA LEU A 388 -3.38 25.15 -15.71
C LEU A 388 -4.08 25.97 -14.63
N PHE A 389 -4.77 27.03 -15.02
CA PHE A 389 -5.61 27.82 -14.13
C PHE A 389 -6.71 26.96 -13.49
N GLY A 390 -7.43 26.16 -14.26
CA GLY A 390 -8.48 25.26 -13.75
C GLY A 390 -7.94 24.18 -12.81
N ALA A 391 -6.83 23.53 -13.17
CA ALA A 391 -6.18 22.52 -12.33
C ALA A 391 -5.66 23.11 -11.02
N ARG A 392 -4.98 24.27 -11.09
CA ARG A 392 -4.47 25.00 -9.92
C ARG A 392 -5.61 25.46 -9.01
N LEU A 393 -6.72 25.95 -9.58
CA LEU A 393 -7.91 26.33 -8.83
C LEU A 393 -8.47 25.15 -8.02
N CYS A 394 -8.65 23.99 -8.64
CA CYS A 394 -9.19 22.81 -7.97
C CYS A 394 -8.25 22.27 -6.88
N ILE A 395 -6.95 22.20 -7.14
CA ILE A 395 -5.97 21.68 -6.17
C ILE A 395 -5.79 22.65 -4.99
N SER A 396 -5.73 23.96 -5.26
CA SER A 396 -5.68 25.02 -4.24
C SER A 396 -6.95 25.04 -3.37
N SER A 397 -8.11 24.76 -3.96
CA SER A 397 -9.37 24.53 -3.25
C SER A 397 -9.27 23.33 -2.30
N SER A 398 -8.72 22.21 -2.75
CA SER A 398 -8.52 21.01 -1.91
C SER A 398 -7.54 21.28 -0.76
N PHE A 399 -6.44 21.99 -1.04
CA PHE A 399 -5.45 22.41 -0.04
C PHE A 399 -6.08 23.27 1.06
N SER A 400 -6.88 24.27 0.68
CA SER A 400 -7.55 25.18 1.62
C SER A 400 -8.53 24.43 2.54
N VAL A 401 -9.30 23.48 2.01
CA VAL A 401 -10.22 22.63 2.81
C VAL A 401 -9.46 21.73 3.76
N PHE A 402 -8.34 21.15 3.31
CA PHE A 402 -7.52 20.25 4.12
C PHE A 402 -6.91 20.96 5.35
N VAL A 403 -6.39 22.18 5.18
CA VAL A 403 -5.79 22.97 6.27
C VAL A 403 -6.80 23.28 7.38
N VAL A 404 -8.09 23.41 7.05
CA VAL A 404 -9.17 23.55 8.03
C VAL A 404 -9.50 22.20 8.66
N TYR A 405 -9.69 21.18 7.82
CA TYR A 405 -10.07 19.84 8.25
C TYR A 405 -9.07 19.23 9.26
N ILE A 406 -7.76 19.37 9.04
CA ILE A 406 -6.74 18.85 9.95
C ILE A 406 -6.82 19.48 11.35
N ARG A 407 -7.22 20.76 11.44
CA ARG A 407 -7.36 21.48 12.71
C ARG A 407 -8.65 21.11 13.45
N GLU A 408 -9.68 20.70 12.73
CA GLU A 408 -10.95 20.21 13.30
C GLU A 408 -10.81 18.77 13.85
N VAL A 409 -9.97 17.93 13.22
CA VAL A 409 -9.77 16.53 13.63
C VAL A 409 -8.95 16.41 14.91
N TYR A 410 -7.90 17.22 15.11
CA TYR A 410 -7.08 17.13 16.31
C TYR A 410 -7.68 17.88 17.52
N PRO A 411 -7.72 17.25 18.71
CA PRO A 411 -8.15 17.91 19.94
C PRO A 411 -7.17 19.01 20.36
N THR A 412 -7.67 20.05 21.01
CA THR A 412 -6.94 21.31 21.30
C THR A 412 -5.58 21.10 21.96
N GLN A 413 -5.44 20.06 22.80
CA GLN A 413 -4.22 19.75 23.54
C GLN A 413 -3.07 19.19 22.66
N VAL A 414 -3.38 18.48 21.57
CA VAL A 414 -2.38 17.88 20.65
C VAL A 414 -2.41 18.50 19.26
N ARG A 415 -3.30 19.47 19.02
CA ARG A 415 -3.54 20.08 17.71
C ARG A 415 -2.31 20.77 17.12
N ALA A 416 -1.55 21.51 17.93
CA ALA A 416 -0.35 22.19 17.45
C ALA A 416 0.71 21.17 16.96
N THR A 417 0.95 20.12 17.75
CA THR A 417 1.90 19.04 17.42
C THR A 417 1.40 18.19 16.24
N GLY A 418 0.10 17.88 16.17
CA GLY A 418 -0.50 17.12 15.08
C GLY A 418 -0.50 17.86 13.74
N VAL A 419 -0.74 19.17 13.76
CA VAL A 419 -0.63 20.03 12.57
C VAL A 419 0.84 20.21 12.18
N GLY A 420 1.73 20.48 13.13
CA GLY A 420 3.16 20.66 12.86
C GLY A 420 3.81 19.43 12.24
N THR A 421 3.58 18.24 12.79
CA THR A 421 4.09 16.97 12.25
C THR A 421 3.53 16.63 10.88
N ALA A 422 2.25 16.93 10.65
CA ALA A 422 1.66 16.77 9.33
C ALA A 422 2.28 17.77 8.34
N THR A 423 2.53 19.02 8.72
CA THR A 423 3.23 20.01 7.88
C THR A 423 4.65 19.56 7.55
N SER A 424 5.36 18.92 8.50
CA SER A 424 6.67 18.33 8.23
C SER A 424 6.59 17.23 7.16
N ILE A 425 5.60 16.34 7.22
CA ILE A 425 5.42 15.28 6.22
C ILE A 425 4.93 15.83 4.87
N GLY A 426 4.07 16.85 4.90
CA GLY A 426 3.71 17.62 3.71
C GLY A 426 4.93 18.30 3.07
N SER A 427 5.88 18.75 3.88
CA SER A 427 7.13 19.34 3.39
C SER A 427 8.02 18.32 2.66
N ILE A 428 7.89 17.02 2.96
CA ILE A 428 8.53 15.94 2.19
C ILE A 428 7.91 15.86 0.78
N GLY A 429 6.58 15.97 0.68
CA GLY A 429 5.88 16.00 -0.61
C GLY A 429 6.29 17.21 -1.45
N SER A 430 6.42 18.38 -0.83
CA SER A 430 6.94 19.58 -1.52
C SER A 430 8.44 19.56 -1.78
N MET A 431 9.22 18.69 -1.13
CA MET A 431 10.65 18.49 -1.41
C MET A 431 10.83 17.59 -2.64
N ILE A 432 10.02 16.53 -2.75
CA ILE A 432 10.05 15.62 -3.91
C ILE A 432 9.45 16.32 -5.14
N CYS A 433 8.50 17.23 -4.97
CA CYS A 433 7.83 17.88 -6.09
C CYS A 433 8.76 18.69 -7.02
N PRO A 434 9.65 19.59 -6.58
CA PRO A 434 10.67 20.24 -7.42
C PRO A 434 11.83 19.33 -7.78
N MET A 435 11.80 18.06 -7.32
CA MET A 435 12.51 16.89 -7.88
C MET A 435 11.64 15.98 -8.78
N VAL A 436 10.36 16.33 -9.01
CA VAL A 436 9.42 15.87 -10.04
C VAL A 436 9.20 16.98 -11.14
N ALA A 437 8.71 18.17 -10.85
CA ALA A 437 8.27 19.22 -11.81
C ALA A 437 9.26 19.91 -12.81
N VAL A 438 10.58 19.72 -12.78
CA VAL A 438 11.64 20.42 -13.56
C VAL A 438 12.32 19.46 -14.52
N GLY A 439 12.80 18.33 -14.04
CA GLY A 439 13.45 17.36 -14.93
C GLY A 439 12.45 16.85 -15.96
N LEU A 440 11.23 16.56 -15.51
CA LEU A 440 10.12 16.09 -16.28
C LEU A 440 9.78 17.01 -17.52
N VAL A 441 9.98 18.35 -17.48
CA VAL A 441 9.59 19.32 -18.56
C VAL A 441 10.74 19.63 -19.52
N ARG A 442 11.91 19.00 -19.52
CA ARG A 442 12.99 19.44 -20.44
C ARG A 442 13.39 18.46 -21.53
N ASP A 443 12.89 17.23 -21.46
CA ASP A 443 12.99 16.32 -22.59
C ASP A 443 11.93 16.68 -23.63
N CYS A 444 12.36 17.22 -24.76
CA CYS A 444 11.50 17.63 -25.88
C CYS A 444 10.97 16.45 -26.72
N HIS A 445 10.74 15.33 -26.05
CA HIS A 445 9.89 14.29 -26.57
C HIS A 445 8.44 14.71 -26.32
N GLN A 446 7.64 14.69 -27.39
CA GLN A 446 6.18 14.66 -27.36
C GLN A 446 5.72 13.53 -26.44
N THR A 447 5.68 13.86 -25.17
CA THR A 447 4.94 13.27 -24.07
C THR A 447 5.16 14.10 -22.81
N ALA A 448 5.82 15.26 -22.81
CA ALA A 448 6.53 15.73 -21.63
C ALA A 448 5.81 16.33 -20.42
N ALA A 449 4.50 16.26 -20.34
CA ALA A 449 3.75 16.33 -19.07
C ALA A 449 3.17 14.96 -18.63
N ILE A 450 3.18 13.95 -19.51
CA ILE A 450 3.46 12.55 -19.18
C ILE A 450 4.95 12.40 -18.82
N VAL A 451 5.86 13.19 -19.44
CA VAL A 451 7.27 13.32 -19.07
C VAL A 451 7.47 14.18 -17.84
N LEU A 452 6.49 15.04 -17.50
CA LEU A 452 5.82 15.43 -16.23
C LEU A 452 5.69 14.41 -15.11
N PHE A 453 5.88 13.15 -15.46
CA PHE A 453 5.98 12.01 -14.55
C PHE A 453 7.14 11.04 -14.95
N GLU A 454 7.92 11.39 -16.00
CA GLU A 454 9.04 10.72 -16.67
C GLU A 454 10.45 11.46 -16.81
N ALA A 455 10.75 12.73 -16.44
CA ALA A 455 12.14 13.29 -16.31
C ALA A 455 12.68 13.88 -14.95
N MET A 456 11.99 13.80 -13.80
CA MET A 456 12.51 14.05 -12.46
C MET A 456 11.97 12.96 -11.52
N GLY A 457 12.62 11.82 -11.49
CA GLY A 457 13.96 11.83 -10.98
C GLY A 457 15.06 11.49 -11.96
N ASP A 458 15.44 12.28 -12.97
CA ASP A 458 16.81 12.10 -13.49
C ASP A 458 17.85 12.74 -12.54
N GLN A 459 17.77 12.40 -11.25
CA GLN A 459 18.93 11.78 -10.62
C GLN A 459 18.77 10.28 -10.86
N SER A 460 19.36 9.87 -11.98
CA SER A 460 19.47 8.48 -12.41
C SER A 460 18.13 7.74 -12.41
N MET A 461 17.11 8.23 -13.13
CA MET A 461 15.70 7.92 -12.83
C MET A 461 15.45 6.49 -12.42
N GLU A 462 15.44 6.37 -11.11
CA GLU A 462 15.60 5.14 -10.38
C GLU A 462 14.21 4.52 -10.34
N PHE A 463 13.78 3.92 -11.45
CA PHE A 463 12.48 3.27 -11.51
C PHE A 463 12.60 1.84 -11.00
N THR A 464 11.70 1.47 -10.10
CA THR A 464 11.64 0.09 -9.63
C THR A 464 10.94 -0.80 -10.66
N PRO A 465 11.18 -2.12 -10.63
CA PRO A 465 10.45 -3.07 -11.47
C PRO A 465 8.92 -2.97 -11.34
N GLU A 466 8.42 -2.63 -10.15
CA GLU A 466 6.97 -2.50 -9.92
C GLU A 466 6.39 -1.25 -10.57
N GLU A 467 7.09 -0.12 -10.49
CA GLU A 467 6.70 1.12 -11.17
C GLU A 467 6.75 0.97 -12.69
N ALA A 468 7.78 0.30 -13.23
CA ALA A 468 7.85 -0.01 -14.66
C ALA A 468 6.65 -0.85 -15.13
N ILE A 469 6.29 -1.89 -14.38
CA ILE A 469 5.18 -2.78 -14.74
C ILE A 469 3.83 -2.09 -14.57
N SER A 470 3.69 -1.23 -13.55
CA SER A 470 2.48 -0.42 -13.38
C SER A 470 2.32 0.63 -14.48
N ALA A 471 3.41 1.25 -14.93
CA ALA A 471 3.42 2.21 -16.04
C ALA A 471 3.14 1.56 -17.40
N ILE A 472 3.69 0.36 -17.64
CA ILE A 472 3.40 -0.42 -18.86
C ILE A 472 1.92 -0.85 -18.93
N GLY A 473 1.26 -1.02 -17.77
CA GLY A 473 -0.13 -1.44 -17.66
C GLY A 473 -0.37 -2.90 -18.09
N PHE A 474 -1.63 -3.35 -18.00
CA PHE A 474 -2.03 -4.68 -18.45
C PHE A 474 -2.30 -4.67 -19.96
N GLY A 475 -1.51 -5.42 -20.73
CA GLY A 475 -1.61 -5.50 -22.19
C GLY A 475 -1.41 -6.92 -22.73
N LYS A 476 -1.11 -7.00 -24.03
CA LYS A 476 -0.96 -8.28 -24.75
C LYS A 476 0.13 -9.17 -24.16
N TYR A 477 1.19 -8.57 -23.63
CA TYR A 477 2.28 -9.29 -22.98
C TYR A 477 1.82 -9.99 -21.71
N GLN A 478 1.08 -9.30 -20.83
CA GLN A 478 0.55 -9.90 -19.60
C GLN A 478 -0.48 -11.00 -19.89
N VAL A 479 -1.25 -10.86 -20.98
CA VAL A 479 -2.11 -11.95 -21.46
C VAL A 479 -1.27 -13.16 -21.92
N LEU A 480 -0.16 -12.93 -22.63
CA LEU A 480 0.75 -14.00 -23.04
C LEU A 480 1.42 -14.70 -21.85
N VAL A 481 1.86 -13.92 -20.84
CA VAL A 481 2.39 -14.44 -19.57
C VAL A 481 1.31 -15.19 -18.78
N LEU A 482 0.06 -14.69 -18.76
CA LEU A 482 -1.09 -15.37 -18.15
C LEU A 482 -1.36 -16.71 -18.81
N ILE A 483 -1.43 -16.76 -20.15
CA ILE A 483 -1.63 -18.00 -20.90
C ILE A 483 -0.50 -18.98 -20.57
N TYR A 484 0.75 -18.51 -20.55
CA TYR A 484 1.89 -19.37 -20.30
C TYR A 484 1.93 -19.93 -18.87
N ALA A 485 1.74 -19.09 -17.85
CA ALA A 485 1.60 -19.53 -16.46
C ALA A 485 0.38 -20.43 -16.27
N GLY A 486 -0.71 -20.12 -16.97
CA GLY A 486 -1.94 -20.89 -17.02
C GLY A 486 -1.76 -22.28 -17.60
N ILE A 487 -0.93 -22.46 -18.65
CA ILE A 487 -0.57 -23.79 -19.18
C ILE A 487 0.20 -24.61 -18.12
N GLY A 488 1.06 -23.96 -17.33
CA GLY A 488 1.72 -24.61 -16.19
C GLY A 488 0.72 -25.10 -15.13
N TRP A 489 -0.25 -24.26 -14.76
CA TRP A 489 -1.35 -24.61 -13.86
C TRP A 489 -2.27 -25.71 -14.41
N ILE A 490 -2.55 -25.68 -15.72
CA ILE A 490 -3.27 -26.76 -16.42
C ILE A 490 -2.48 -28.06 -16.28
N SER A 491 -1.18 -28.04 -16.57
CA SER A 491 -0.33 -29.23 -16.48
C SER A 491 -0.32 -29.81 -15.07
N GLU A 492 -0.24 -28.96 -14.04
CA GLU A 492 -0.29 -29.38 -12.64
C GLU A 492 -1.63 -30.05 -12.30
N ALA A 493 -2.74 -29.42 -12.71
CA ALA A 493 -4.08 -29.96 -12.49
C ALA A 493 -4.28 -31.32 -13.20
N MET A 494 -3.79 -31.44 -14.44
CA MET A 494 -3.85 -32.69 -15.20
C MET A 494 -3.09 -33.82 -14.50
N GLU A 495 -1.87 -33.56 -14.02
CA GLU A 495 -1.07 -34.54 -13.27
C GLU A 495 -1.74 -34.96 -11.94
N MET A 496 -2.40 -34.03 -11.25
CA MET A 496 -3.14 -34.37 -10.04
C MET A 496 -4.41 -35.18 -10.31
N MET A 497 -5.06 -34.97 -11.46
CA MET A 497 -6.22 -35.79 -11.86
C MET A 497 -5.82 -37.18 -12.34
N LEU A 498 -4.63 -37.35 -12.93
CA LEU A 498 -4.09 -38.66 -13.33
C LEU A 498 -3.99 -39.65 -12.17
N LEU A 499 -3.78 -39.16 -10.93
CA LEU A 499 -3.71 -40.01 -9.73
C LEU A 499 -4.97 -40.87 -9.54
N SER A 500 -6.13 -40.40 -10.01
CA SER A 500 -7.40 -41.11 -9.88
C SER A 500 -7.50 -42.35 -10.77
N ILE A 501 -6.85 -42.37 -11.94
CA ILE A 501 -7.03 -43.46 -12.93
C ILE A 501 -5.78 -44.33 -13.11
N VAL A 502 -4.59 -43.78 -12.90
CA VAL A 502 -3.34 -44.52 -13.13
C VAL A 502 -3.18 -45.67 -12.15
N GLY A 503 -3.57 -45.50 -10.87
CA GLY A 503 -3.56 -46.57 -9.88
C GLY A 503 -4.39 -47.78 -10.33
N ILE A 504 -5.64 -47.52 -10.72
CA ILE A 504 -6.59 -48.53 -11.20
C ILE A 504 -6.05 -49.26 -12.45
N ALA A 505 -5.53 -48.50 -13.41
CA ALA A 505 -5.03 -49.06 -14.67
C ALA A 505 -3.79 -49.94 -14.46
N VAL A 506 -2.86 -49.51 -13.61
CA VAL A 506 -1.62 -50.25 -13.34
C VAL A 506 -1.88 -51.48 -12.47
N GLU A 507 -2.82 -51.40 -11.53
CA GLU A 507 -3.27 -52.57 -10.77
C GLU A 507 -3.86 -53.64 -11.71
N SER A 508 -4.66 -53.23 -12.69
CA SER A 508 -5.25 -54.16 -13.66
C SER A 508 -4.21 -54.87 -14.54
N GLU A 509 -3.07 -54.23 -14.83
CA GLU A 509 -2.00 -54.79 -15.67
C GLU A 509 -1.03 -55.65 -14.86
N TRP A 510 -0.67 -55.24 -13.64
CA TRP A 510 0.42 -55.84 -12.86
C TRP A 510 -0.03 -56.53 -11.56
N GLY A 511 -1.33 -56.58 -11.26
CA GLY A 511 -1.89 -57.28 -10.09
C GLY A 511 -1.37 -56.73 -8.76
N LEU A 512 -1.40 -55.41 -8.58
CA LEU A 512 -0.85 -54.74 -7.41
C LEU A 512 -1.74 -54.91 -6.17
N SER A 513 -1.14 -55.08 -5.00
CA SER A 513 -1.85 -55.00 -3.72
C SER A 513 -2.38 -53.58 -3.46
N PRO A 514 -3.49 -53.38 -2.73
CA PRO A 514 -4.04 -52.04 -2.43
C PRO A 514 -3.04 -51.07 -1.77
N GLY A 515 -2.13 -51.59 -0.93
CA GLY A 515 -1.05 -50.80 -0.34
C GLY A 515 -0.02 -50.30 -1.36
N LYS A 516 0.26 -51.07 -2.42
CA LYS A 516 1.16 -50.66 -3.51
C LYS A 516 0.47 -49.69 -4.48
N GLU A 517 -0.83 -49.87 -4.71
CA GLU A 517 -1.63 -48.93 -5.51
C GLU A 517 -1.71 -47.56 -4.83
N SER A 518 -2.09 -47.52 -3.55
CA SER A 518 -2.14 -46.27 -2.77
C SER A 518 -0.77 -45.60 -2.65
N LEU A 519 0.31 -46.37 -2.49
CA LEU A 519 1.68 -45.86 -2.47
C LEU A 519 2.04 -45.10 -3.75
N LEU A 520 1.51 -45.50 -4.91
CA LEU A 520 1.75 -44.82 -6.19
C LEU A 520 1.32 -43.35 -6.16
N SER A 521 0.17 -43.08 -5.54
CA SER A 521 -0.35 -41.72 -5.37
C SER A 521 0.28 -40.99 -4.19
N THR A 522 0.51 -41.67 -3.05
CA THR A 522 1.16 -41.08 -1.87
C THR A 522 2.56 -40.57 -2.17
N VAL A 523 3.33 -41.28 -3.00
CA VAL A 523 4.71 -40.89 -3.36
C VAL A 523 4.75 -39.62 -4.21
N VAL A 524 3.71 -39.33 -4.99
CA VAL A 524 3.59 -38.04 -5.72
C VAL A 524 3.44 -36.89 -4.72
N PHE A 525 2.59 -37.05 -3.69
CA PHE A 525 2.46 -36.04 -2.63
C PHE A 525 3.73 -35.89 -1.78
N ALA A 526 4.44 -37.00 -1.51
CA ALA A 526 5.73 -36.97 -0.82
C ALA A 526 6.78 -36.20 -1.63
N GLY A 527 6.87 -36.47 -2.94
CA GLY A 527 7.69 -35.70 -3.87
C GLY A 527 7.29 -34.23 -3.86
N MET A 528 5.99 -33.92 -3.91
CA MET A 528 5.46 -32.55 -3.91
C MET A 528 5.78 -31.78 -2.63
N LEU A 529 5.79 -32.43 -1.47
CA LEU A 529 6.21 -31.83 -0.20
C LEU A 529 7.66 -31.37 -0.25
N VAL A 530 8.56 -32.24 -0.72
CA VAL A 530 9.99 -31.93 -0.88
C VAL A 530 10.20 -30.89 -1.99
N GLY A 531 9.49 -31.05 -3.11
CA GLY A 531 9.54 -30.18 -4.27
C GLY A 531 9.07 -28.76 -3.96
N ALA A 532 8.00 -28.60 -3.19
CA ALA A 532 7.51 -27.28 -2.79
C ALA A 532 8.57 -26.49 -2.02
N TYR A 533 9.33 -27.16 -1.16
CA TYR A 533 10.44 -26.54 -0.44
C TYR A 533 11.63 -26.24 -1.36
N VAL A 534 12.08 -27.25 -2.13
CA VAL A 534 13.28 -27.13 -2.96
C VAL A 534 13.09 -26.16 -4.12
N TRP A 535 11.95 -26.19 -4.81
CA TRP A 535 11.69 -25.28 -5.92
C TRP A 535 11.49 -23.84 -5.50
N GLY A 536 10.97 -23.59 -4.28
CA GLY A 536 10.97 -22.24 -3.69
C GLY A 536 12.40 -21.71 -3.58
N ILE A 537 13.29 -22.49 -2.95
CA ILE A 537 14.72 -22.14 -2.80
C ILE A 537 15.41 -21.98 -4.15
N ILE A 538 15.22 -22.92 -5.08
CA ILE A 538 15.85 -22.86 -6.41
C ILE A 538 15.34 -21.62 -7.17
N SER A 539 14.06 -21.31 -7.07
CA SER A 539 13.44 -20.16 -7.72
C SER A 539 13.96 -18.83 -7.15
N ASP A 540 14.18 -18.76 -5.83
CA ASP A 540 14.78 -17.60 -5.16
C ASP A 540 16.30 -17.49 -5.40
N ALA A 541 17.01 -18.63 -5.50
CA ALA A 541 18.47 -18.65 -5.62
C ALA A 541 18.97 -18.48 -7.07
N PHE A 542 18.34 -19.18 -8.02
CA PHE A 542 18.76 -19.28 -9.42
C PHE A 542 17.84 -18.54 -10.40
N GLY A 543 16.62 -18.16 -9.97
CA GLY A 543 15.70 -17.31 -10.74
C GLY A 543 14.35 -17.93 -10.99
N ARG A 544 13.32 -17.07 -11.08
CA ARG A 544 11.91 -17.48 -11.24
C ARG A 544 11.70 -18.30 -12.51
N ARG A 545 12.28 -17.87 -13.65
CA ARG A 545 12.18 -18.58 -14.94
C ARG A 545 12.92 -19.91 -14.90
N ARG A 546 14.11 -19.98 -14.29
CA ARG A 546 14.85 -21.25 -14.20
C ARG A 546 14.17 -22.24 -13.27
N GLY A 547 13.59 -21.76 -12.16
CA GLY A 547 12.73 -22.56 -11.30
C GLY A 547 11.51 -23.08 -12.06
N PHE A 548 10.79 -22.19 -12.74
CA PHE A 548 9.61 -22.53 -13.55
C PHE A 548 9.90 -23.54 -14.68
N ILE A 549 10.96 -23.33 -15.46
CA ILE A 549 11.35 -24.26 -16.53
C ILE A 549 11.87 -25.56 -15.93
N GLY A 550 12.66 -25.49 -14.85
CA GLY A 550 13.20 -26.66 -14.16
C GLY A 550 12.10 -27.59 -13.66
N THR A 551 11.05 -27.03 -13.03
CA THR A 551 9.88 -27.81 -12.59
C THR A 551 9.22 -28.49 -13.77
N MET A 552 9.03 -27.78 -14.89
CA MET A 552 8.34 -28.30 -16.08
C MET A 552 9.17 -29.36 -16.81
N VAL A 553 10.49 -29.20 -16.86
CA VAL A 553 11.41 -30.22 -17.39
C VAL A 553 11.33 -31.49 -16.55
N VAL A 554 11.36 -31.35 -15.22
CA VAL A 554 11.24 -32.51 -14.33
C VAL A 554 9.88 -33.19 -14.51
N VAL A 555 8.78 -32.44 -14.56
CA VAL A 555 7.44 -33.00 -14.81
C VAL A 555 7.38 -33.70 -16.17
N ALA A 556 7.82 -33.05 -17.25
CA ALA A 556 7.77 -33.61 -18.61
C ALA A 556 8.59 -34.90 -18.75
N VAL A 557 9.84 -34.88 -18.27
CA VAL A 557 10.74 -36.04 -18.33
C VAL A 557 10.23 -37.16 -17.43
N ALA A 558 9.83 -36.84 -16.19
CA ALA A 558 9.30 -37.85 -15.27
C ALA A 558 7.98 -38.45 -15.77
N ALA A 559 7.11 -37.66 -16.40
CA ALA A 559 5.88 -38.14 -17.02
C ALA A 559 6.17 -39.07 -18.20
N LEU A 560 7.11 -38.71 -19.07
CA LEU A 560 7.52 -39.56 -20.19
C LEU A 560 8.18 -40.86 -19.71
N CYS A 561 9.11 -40.77 -18.74
CA CYS A 561 9.71 -41.94 -18.11
C CYS A 561 8.66 -42.86 -17.47
N SER A 562 7.60 -42.28 -16.90
CA SER A 562 6.50 -43.05 -16.33
C SER A 562 5.66 -43.75 -17.40
N ALA A 563 5.40 -43.09 -18.53
CA ALA A 563 4.68 -43.70 -19.66
C ALA A 563 5.45 -44.91 -20.25
N PHE A 564 6.78 -44.85 -20.27
CA PHE A 564 7.64 -45.94 -20.74
C PHE A 564 8.11 -46.91 -19.64
N SER A 565 7.65 -46.76 -18.41
CA SER A 565 8.12 -47.56 -17.29
C SER A 565 7.74 -49.05 -17.47
N PRO A 566 8.72 -49.98 -17.49
CA PRO A 566 8.45 -51.41 -17.66
C PRO A 566 8.24 -52.13 -16.32
N SER A 567 8.45 -51.44 -15.18
CA SER A 567 8.33 -52.03 -13.86
C SER A 567 7.73 -51.06 -12.85
N TYR A 568 7.01 -51.61 -11.86
CA TYR A 568 6.40 -50.84 -10.78
C TYR A 568 7.40 -49.97 -10.00
N ARG A 569 8.63 -50.46 -9.73
CA ARG A 569 9.64 -49.68 -9.01
C ARG A 569 10.09 -48.46 -9.80
N LEU A 570 10.28 -48.61 -11.10
CA LEU A 570 10.65 -47.48 -11.95
C LEU A 570 9.49 -46.49 -12.08
N LEU A 571 8.26 -46.99 -12.23
CA LEU A 571 7.06 -46.16 -12.23
C LEU A 571 6.91 -45.38 -10.91
N LEU A 572 7.17 -46.02 -9.77
CA LEU A 572 7.10 -45.39 -8.46
C LEU A 572 8.16 -44.30 -8.30
N ALA A 573 9.40 -44.59 -8.72
CA ALA A 573 10.48 -43.61 -8.70
C ALA A 573 10.22 -42.42 -9.64
N SER A 574 9.71 -42.67 -10.84
CA SER A 574 9.36 -41.62 -11.80
C SER A 574 8.16 -40.81 -11.32
N ARG A 575 7.18 -41.42 -10.64
CA ARG A 575 6.07 -40.70 -9.99
C ARG A 575 6.54 -39.85 -8.80
N CYS A 576 7.50 -40.33 -8.01
CA CYS A 576 8.14 -39.53 -6.96
C CYS A 576 8.79 -38.27 -7.55
N LEU A 577 9.59 -38.47 -8.61
CA LEU A 577 10.28 -37.40 -9.30
C LEU A 577 9.29 -36.41 -9.96
N LEU A 578 8.19 -36.94 -10.51
CA LEU A 578 7.11 -36.12 -11.04
C LEU A 578 6.46 -35.27 -9.96
N GLY A 579 6.15 -35.85 -8.80
CA GLY A 579 5.65 -35.13 -7.64
C GLY A 579 6.60 -34.03 -7.20
N PHE A 580 7.91 -34.30 -7.18
CA PHE A 580 8.93 -33.29 -6.93
C PHE A 580 8.85 -32.12 -7.92
N GLY A 581 8.65 -32.37 -9.22
CA GLY A 581 8.41 -31.32 -10.20
C GLY A 581 7.11 -30.53 -9.97
N VAL A 582 6.01 -31.23 -9.72
CA VAL A 582 4.67 -30.66 -9.45
C VAL A 582 4.66 -29.75 -8.21
N GLY A 583 5.51 -30.01 -7.21
CA GLY A 583 5.69 -29.14 -6.03
C GLY A 583 6.03 -27.68 -6.34
N GLY A 584 6.53 -27.40 -7.54
CA GLY A 584 6.82 -26.06 -8.04
C GLY A 584 5.62 -25.17 -8.33
N GLY A 585 4.36 -25.62 -8.17
CA GLY A 585 3.14 -24.86 -8.52
C GLY A 585 3.09 -23.40 -8.05
N HIS A 586 3.56 -23.15 -6.83
CA HIS A 586 3.63 -21.81 -6.24
C HIS A 586 4.61 -20.87 -6.96
N VAL A 587 5.64 -21.40 -7.63
CA VAL A 587 6.58 -20.64 -8.47
C VAL A 587 5.86 -20.02 -9.67
N PHE A 588 4.84 -20.70 -10.21
CA PHE A 588 4.07 -20.22 -11.37
C PHE A 588 3.27 -18.96 -11.02
N ALA A 589 2.60 -19.02 -9.86
CA ALA A 589 1.82 -17.91 -9.34
C ALA A 589 2.73 -16.73 -8.96
N ALA A 590 3.87 -16.98 -8.32
CA ALA A 590 4.84 -15.95 -7.99
C ALA A 590 5.40 -15.28 -9.26
N TRP A 591 5.86 -16.07 -10.24
CA TRP A 591 6.36 -15.54 -11.51
C TRP A 591 5.31 -14.71 -12.24
N PHE A 592 4.08 -15.20 -12.38
CA PHE A 592 3.00 -14.47 -13.04
C PHE A 592 2.70 -13.14 -12.37
N LEU A 593 2.53 -13.14 -11.03
CA LEU A 593 2.15 -11.94 -10.28
C LEU A 593 3.24 -10.85 -10.29
N GLU A 594 4.50 -11.23 -10.50
CA GLU A 594 5.60 -10.29 -10.69
C GLU A 594 5.48 -9.50 -12.00
N PHE A 595 4.68 -9.93 -12.99
CA PHE A 595 4.35 -9.18 -14.21
C PHE A 595 3.02 -8.41 -14.16
N ILE A 596 2.27 -8.51 -13.05
CA ILE A 596 0.95 -7.90 -12.91
C ILE A 596 1.02 -6.61 -12.05
N PRO A 597 0.37 -5.50 -12.50
CA PRO A 597 0.30 -4.26 -11.72
C PRO A 597 -0.38 -4.45 -10.35
N ALA A 598 0.21 -3.85 -9.31
CA ALA A 598 -0.22 -3.94 -7.92
C ALA A 598 -1.74 -3.81 -7.66
N PRO A 599 -2.48 -2.81 -8.20
CA PRO A 599 -3.90 -2.61 -7.86
C PRO A 599 -4.82 -3.75 -8.30
N ASN A 600 -4.42 -4.54 -9.31
CA ASN A 600 -5.26 -5.59 -9.89
C ASN A 600 -4.75 -7.01 -9.58
N ARG A 601 -3.67 -7.16 -8.80
CA ARG A 601 -3.04 -8.46 -8.53
C ARG A 601 -4.01 -9.50 -7.95
N GLY A 602 -4.89 -9.09 -7.04
CA GLY A 602 -5.86 -9.99 -6.41
C GLY A 602 -6.86 -10.60 -7.40
N ALA A 603 -7.43 -9.76 -8.29
CA ALA A 603 -8.38 -10.21 -9.31
C ALA A 603 -7.70 -11.16 -10.33
N TRP A 604 -6.49 -10.82 -10.79
CA TRP A 604 -5.76 -11.66 -11.74
C TRP A 604 -5.19 -12.94 -11.11
N ALA A 605 -4.85 -12.93 -9.81
CA ALA A 605 -4.51 -14.15 -9.09
C ALA A 605 -5.70 -15.13 -9.06
N PHE A 606 -6.92 -14.62 -8.88
CA PHE A 606 -8.14 -15.44 -8.94
C PHE A 606 -8.38 -15.99 -10.37
N VAL A 607 -8.21 -15.16 -11.41
CA VAL A 607 -8.31 -15.63 -12.81
C VAL A 607 -7.30 -16.76 -13.10
N LEU A 608 -6.08 -16.68 -12.56
CA LEU A 608 -5.09 -17.75 -12.70
C LEU A 608 -5.59 -19.07 -12.08
N THR A 609 -6.34 -19.02 -10.95
CA THR A 609 -6.88 -20.23 -10.34
C THR A 609 -7.92 -20.96 -11.21
N CYS A 610 -8.62 -20.26 -12.10
CA CYS A 610 -9.56 -20.88 -13.04
C CYS A 610 -8.88 -21.86 -14.01
N PHE A 611 -7.58 -21.69 -14.29
CA PHE A 611 -6.81 -22.60 -15.15
C PHE A 611 -6.66 -23.99 -14.53
N TRP A 612 -6.70 -24.10 -13.19
CA TRP A 612 -6.73 -25.41 -12.51
C TRP A 612 -7.99 -26.20 -12.88
N SER A 613 -9.15 -25.56 -12.74
CA SER A 613 -10.44 -26.18 -13.07
C SER A 613 -10.56 -26.49 -14.55
N PHE A 614 -9.96 -25.68 -15.42
CA PHE A 614 -9.88 -26.00 -16.85
C PHE A 614 -9.02 -27.24 -17.09
N GLY A 615 -7.85 -27.33 -16.46
CA GLY A 615 -6.96 -28.49 -16.59
C GLY A 615 -7.58 -29.79 -16.09
N SER A 616 -8.33 -29.76 -14.98
CA SER A 616 -9.02 -30.96 -14.48
C SER A 616 -10.08 -31.48 -15.46
N VAL A 617 -10.81 -30.59 -16.13
CA VAL A 617 -11.80 -30.96 -17.16
C VAL A 617 -11.12 -31.48 -18.44
N VAL A 618 -10.00 -30.88 -18.85
CA VAL A 618 -9.22 -31.34 -20.01
C VAL A 618 -8.69 -32.76 -19.75
N GLU A 619 -8.11 -33.03 -18.58
CA GLU A 619 -7.64 -34.38 -18.24
C GLU A 619 -8.79 -35.38 -18.20
N ALA A 620 -9.91 -35.04 -17.57
CA ALA A 620 -11.05 -35.94 -17.51
C ALA A 620 -11.64 -36.24 -18.91
N SER A 621 -11.55 -35.29 -19.84
CA SER A 621 -11.89 -35.49 -21.25
C SER A 621 -10.92 -36.43 -21.94
N LEU A 622 -9.61 -36.26 -21.71
CA LEU A 622 -8.57 -37.16 -22.23
C LEU A 622 -8.75 -38.59 -21.68
N ILE A 623 -9.04 -38.73 -20.39
CA ILE A 623 -9.37 -40.02 -19.77
C ILE A 623 -10.51 -40.71 -20.53
N TRP A 624 -11.62 -40.01 -20.80
CA TRP A 624 -12.76 -40.58 -21.52
C TRP A 624 -12.44 -40.97 -22.97
N ILE A 625 -11.62 -40.18 -23.66
CA ILE A 625 -11.30 -40.39 -25.08
C ILE A 625 -10.20 -41.43 -25.28
N ILE A 626 -9.13 -41.37 -24.48
CA ILE A 626 -7.86 -42.09 -24.71
C ILE A 626 -7.82 -43.42 -23.97
N MET A 627 -8.28 -43.49 -22.72
CA MET A 627 -8.21 -44.74 -21.94
C MET A 627 -8.86 -45.94 -22.63
N PRO A 628 -10.07 -45.84 -23.24
CA PRO A 628 -10.70 -46.98 -23.91
C PRO A 628 -10.02 -47.41 -25.22
N ARG A 629 -9.17 -46.56 -25.81
CA ARG A 629 -8.60 -46.76 -27.15
C ARG A 629 -7.12 -47.12 -27.11
N LEU A 630 -6.33 -46.39 -26.33
CA LEU A 630 -4.87 -46.43 -26.34
C LEU A 630 -4.28 -46.83 -24.97
N GLY A 631 -5.08 -46.82 -23.90
CA GLY A 631 -4.65 -47.21 -22.56
C GLY A 631 -3.87 -46.13 -21.80
N TRP A 632 -3.44 -46.49 -20.58
CA TRP A 632 -2.91 -45.54 -19.59
C TRP A 632 -1.53 -44.97 -19.93
N ARG A 633 -0.69 -45.70 -20.67
CA ARG A 633 0.64 -45.21 -21.08
C ARG A 633 0.53 -44.03 -22.03
N TRP A 634 -0.37 -44.13 -23.01
CA TRP A 634 -0.67 -43.04 -23.94
C TRP A 634 -1.39 -41.89 -23.24
N LEU A 635 -2.24 -42.17 -22.26
CA LEU A 635 -2.83 -41.11 -21.43
C LEU A 635 -1.74 -40.27 -20.76
N ILE A 636 -0.84 -40.88 -19.98
CA ILE A 636 0.26 -40.16 -19.32
C ILE A 636 1.12 -39.39 -20.34
N ALA A 637 1.45 -40.00 -21.48
CA ALA A 637 2.25 -39.35 -22.51
C ALA A 637 1.55 -38.10 -23.07
N LEU A 638 0.25 -38.18 -23.35
CA LEU A 638 -0.54 -37.05 -23.86
C LEU A 638 -0.78 -35.99 -22.79
N SER A 639 -0.96 -36.37 -21.52
CA SER A 639 -1.10 -35.44 -20.40
C SER A 639 0.17 -34.65 -20.11
N SER A 640 1.33 -35.13 -20.57
CA SER A 640 2.59 -34.38 -20.51
C SER A 640 2.74 -33.30 -21.58
N ILE A 641 1.86 -33.26 -22.60
CA ILE A 641 1.93 -32.30 -23.72
C ILE A 641 1.98 -30.84 -23.23
N PRO A 642 1.13 -30.37 -22.29
CA PRO A 642 1.22 -29.01 -21.78
C PRO A 642 2.60 -28.67 -21.20
N SER A 643 3.23 -29.59 -20.45
CA SER A 643 4.60 -29.41 -19.95
C SER A 643 5.60 -29.31 -21.10
N TRP A 644 5.47 -30.13 -22.15
CA TRP A 644 6.33 -30.03 -23.34
C TRP A 644 6.10 -28.75 -24.14
N LEU A 645 4.86 -28.26 -24.24
CA LEU A 645 4.55 -26.97 -24.88
C LEU A 645 5.21 -25.82 -24.12
N VAL A 646 5.17 -25.87 -22.79
CA VAL A 646 5.85 -24.91 -21.93
C VAL A 646 7.37 -24.93 -22.17
N ILE A 647 7.99 -26.12 -22.24
CA ILE A 647 9.41 -26.27 -22.55
C ILE A 647 9.74 -25.79 -23.98
N PHE A 648 8.93 -26.13 -24.96
CA PHE A 648 9.12 -25.74 -26.36
C PHE A 648 9.07 -24.23 -26.52
N PHE A 649 8.11 -23.57 -25.86
CA PHE A 649 7.98 -22.11 -25.84
C PHE A 649 8.80 -21.43 -24.74
N SER A 650 9.73 -22.13 -24.08
CA SER A 650 10.60 -21.56 -23.04
C SER A 650 11.57 -20.48 -23.55
N GLY A 651 11.79 -20.41 -24.87
CA GLY A 651 12.51 -19.30 -25.51
C GLY A 651 11.73 -17.98 -25.49
N LEU A 652 10.39 -18.04 -25.34
CA LEU A 652 9.54 -16.86 -25.26
C LEU A 652 9.46 -16.29 -23.83
N THR A 653 9.82 -17.07 -22.81
CA THR A 653 9.71 -16.64 -21.43
C THR A 653 10.86 -15.75 -20.99
N PRO A 654 10.57 -14.56 -20.45
CA PRO A 654 11.57 -13.76 -19.75
C PRO A 654 11.82 -14.29 -18.33
N GLU A 655 12.97 -13.94 -17.78
CA GLU A 655 13.18 -13.97 -16.34
C GLU A 655 12.38 -12.85 -15.66
N SER A 656 12.06 -13.00 -14.38
CA SER A 656 11.37 -11.93 -13.67
C SER A 656 12.23 -10.65 -13.61
N PRO A 657 11.68 -9.48 -13.99
CA PRO A 657 12.35 -8.20 -13.81
C PRO A 657 12.73 -7.92 -12.36
N ARG A 658 11.88 -8.31 -11.39
CA ARG A 658 12.13 -8.12 -9.96
C ARG A 658 13.28 -8.98 -9.47
N TYR A 659 13.31 -10.26 -9.83
CA TYR A 659 14.39 -11.18 -9.46
C TYR A 659 15.75 -10.72 -10.01
N LEU A 660 15.79 -10.31 -11.28
CA LEU A 660 17.03 -9.83 -11.89
C LEU A 660 17.56 -8.56 -11.22
N CYS A 661 16.68 -7.68 -10.76
CA CYS A 661 17.09 -6.52 -9.97
C CYS A 661 17.70 -6.91 -8.62
N VAL A 662 17.11 -7.90 -7.92
CA VAL A 662 17.61 -8.40 -6.63
C VAL A 662 19.02 -8.99 -6.79
N LYS A 663 19.29 -9.66 -7.92
CA LYS A 663 20.62 -10.22 -8.25
C LYS A 663 21.60 -9.18 -8.82
N GLY A 664 21.22 -7.90 -8.90
CA GLY A 664 22.06 -6.83 -9.46
C GLY A 664 22.24 -6.87 -10.99
N LYS A 665 21.45 -7.68 -11.70
CA LYS A 665 21.50 -7.83 -13.18
C LYS A 665 20.59 -6.82 -13.88
N MET A 666 20.89 -5.54 -13.74
CA MET A 666 20.00 -4.45 -14.15
C MET A 666 19.80 -4.36 -15.67
N ASP A 667 20.84 -4.66 -16.46
CA ASP A 667 20.79 -4.60 -17.93
C ASP A 667 19.91 -5.68 -18.57
N GLU A 668 19.86 -6.87 -17.95
CA GLU A 668 18.99 -7.97 -18.40
C GLU A 668 17.53 -7.66 -18.06
N ALA A 669 17.28 -7.12 -16.85
CA ALA A 669 15.96 -6.75 -16.38
C ALA A 669 15.35 -5.62 -17.22
N ARG A 670 16.15 -4.60 -17.57
CA ARG A 670 15.74 -3.50 -18.45
C ARG A 670 15.34 -4.01 -19.84
N ARG A 671 16.15 -4.86 -20.48
CA ARG A 671 15.84 -5.45 -21.78
C ARG A 671 14.51 -6.22 -21.78
N ILE A 672 14.20 -6.91 -20.69
CA ILE A 672 12.92 -7.62 -20.54
C ILE A 672 11.77 -6.62 -20.46
N LEU A 673 11.89 -5.58 -19.64
CA LEU A 673 10.85 -4.56 -19.51
C LEU A 673 10.63 -3.78 -20.84
N GLU A 674 11.69 -3.50 -21.60
CA GLU A 674 11.61 -2.94 -22.96
C GLU A 674 10.83 -3.87 -23.91
N LYS A 675 11.06 -5.18 -23.82
CA LYS A 675 10.29 -6.19 -24.58
C LYS A 675 8.81 -6.21 -24.17
N VAL A 676 8.49 -6.05 -22.89
CA VAL A 676 7.10 -5.95 -22.41
C VAL A 676 6.43 -4.70 -22.97
N ALA A 677 7.10 -3.54 -22.87
CA ALA A 677 6.61 -2.25 -23.34
C ALA A 677 6.33 -2.27 -24.86
N THR A 678 7.32 -2.69 -25.66
CA THR A 678 7.17 -2.79 -27.14
C THR A 678 6.02 -3.71 -27.56
N THR A 679 5.83 -4.84 -26.88
CA THR A 679 4.72 -5.78 -27.17
C THR A 679 3.35 -5.20 -26.80
N ASN A 680 3.29 -4.44 -25.70
CA ASN A 680 2.08 -3.75 -25.27
C ASN A 680 1.79 -2.47 -26.06
N LYS A 681 2.68 -2.08 -26.99
CA LYS A 681 2.65 -0.79 -27.69
C LYS A 681 2.68 0.40 -26.73
N THR A 682 3.39 0.23 -25.61
CA THR A 682 3.66 1.26 -24.62
C THR A 682 5.16 1.54 -24.58
N LYS A 683 5.57 2.64 -23.96
CA LYS A 683 7.00 2.97 -23.79
C LYS A 683 7.43 2.61 -22.37
N LEU A 684 8.67 2.15 -22.24
CA LEU A 684 9.28 1.97 -20.92
C LEU A 684 9.59 3.36 -20.35
N PRO A 685 9.35 3.62 -19.05
CA PRO A 685 9.81 4.85 -18.43
C PRO A 685 11.34 5.00 -18.62
N PRO A 686 11.83 6.18 -19.01
CA PRO A 686 13.24 6.48 -19.14
C PRO A 686 13.87 6.60 -17.74
N GLY A 687 15.07 6.05 -17.57
CA GLY A 687 15.76 6.00 -16.28
C GLY A 687 16.74 4.84 -16.13
N ILE A 688 17.40 4.74 -14.96
CA ILE A 688 18.24 3.61 -14.56
C ILE A 688 17.40 2.71 -13.66
N LEU A 689 17.20 1.46 -14.07
CA LEU A 689 16.49 0.48 -13.24
C LEU A 689 17.26 0.27 -11.92
N ILE A 690 16.57 0.29 -10.78
CA ILE A 690 17.13 0.04 -9.44
C ILE A 690 16.35 -0.98 -8.63
N LEU A 691 17.04 -1.55 -7.63
CA LEU A 691 16.47 -2.45 -6.65
C LEU A 691 15.82 -1.65 -5.50
N ASP A 692 14.59 -2.04 -5.14
CA ASP A 692 13.81 -1.49 -4.03
C ASP A 692 14.66 -1.42 -2.73
N GLN A 693 14.89 -0.21 -2.20
CA GLN A 693 15.90 0.09 -1.17
C GLN A 693 15.56 -0.49 0.22
N THR A 694 14.42 -1.14 0.39
CA THR A 694 13.95 -1.71 1.67
C THR A 694 14.72 -2.96 2.12
N ILE A 695 15.41 -3.68 1.23
CA ILE A 695 16.14 -4.92 1.59
C ILE A 695 17.53 -4.65 2.18
N LYS A 696 18.19 -3.52 1.85
CA LYS A 696 19.55 -3.23 2.30
C LYS A 696 19.68 -2.81 3.76
N ARG A 697 18.60 -2.35 4.40
CA ARG A 697 18.67 -1.80 5.77
C ARG A 697 18.75 -2.87 6.87
N ASP A 698 18.41 -4.12 6.56
CA ASP A 698 18.50 -5.24 7.50
C ASP A 698 19.84 -6.00 7.41
N GLU A 699 20.67 -5.76 6.39
CA GLU A 699 21.96 -6.46 6.19
C GLU A 699 23.18 -5.71 6.75
N GLU A 700 23.12 -4.40 6.99
CA GLU A 700 24.27 -3.62 7.47
C GLU A 700 24.61 -3.79 8.97
N HIS A 701 23.84 -4.61 9.72
CA HIS A 701 24.13 -4.89 11.13
C HIS A 701 24.90 -6.18 11.41
N VAL A 702 25.35 -6.92 10.39
CA VAL A 702 26.24 -8.08 10.62
C VAL A 702 27.54 -7.96 9.82
N ALA A 703 28.62 -7.80 10.60
CA ALA A 703 30.04 -7.99 10.27
C ALA A 703 30.81 -6.84 9.57
N PHE A 704 31.34 -5.94 10.40
CA PHE A 704 32.67 -5.38 10.20
C PHE A 704 33.65 -6.15 11.10
N LEU A 705 34.10 -7.32 10.66
CA LEU A 705 35.31 -8.01 11.15
C LEU A 705 35.76 -8.97 10.04
N ASP A 706 36.89 -8.64 9.40
CA ASP A 706 37.51 -9.38 8.31
C ASP A 706 37.75 -10.86 8.66
N THR A 707 37.12 -11.78 7.91
CA THR A 707 37.68 -13.09 7.60
C THR A 707 37.14 -13.59 6.24
N PRO A 708 38.00 -14.05 5.31
CA PRO A 708 37.56 -14.65 4.06
C PRO A 708 37.12 -16.09 4.31
N LEU A 709 36.10 -16.54 3.57
CA LEU A 709 35.50 -17.91 3.58
C LEU A 709 34.48 -18.19 4.69
N VAL A 710 33.30 -17.54 4.63
CA VAL A 710 32.09 -18.09 5.25
C VAL A 710 31.16 -18.60 4.14
N SER A 711 30.93 -19.91 4.18
CA SER A 711 30.23 -20.71 3.18
C SER A 711 28.73 -20.37 3.11
N GLU A 712 28.17 -20.34 1.89
CA GLU A 712 26.74 -20.27 1.53
C GLU A 712 25.81 -21.13 2.41
N LYS A 713 26.33 -22.16 3.08
CA LYS A 713 25.56 -23.06 3.96
C LYS A 713 25.08 -22.43 5.27
N GLN A 714 25.68 -21.33 5.75
CA GLN A 714 25.37 -20.79 7.08
C GLN A 714 24.14 -19.85 7.08
N PHE A 715 23.84 -19.22 5.93
CA PHE A 715 22.65 -18.36 5.74
C PHE A 715 21.32 -19.14 5.74
N PHE A 716 21.37 -20.44 5.42
CA PHE A 716 20.18 -21.29 5.27
C PHE A 716 19.51 -21.69 6.60
N SER A 717 20.22 -21.70 7.73
CA SER A 717 19.71 -22.31 8.97
C SER A 717 19.16 -21.32 10.01
N GLU A 718 19.72 -20.09 10.11
CA GLU A 718 19.33 -19.13 11.17
C GLU A 718 18.07 -18.31 10.86
N SER A 719 17.83 -17.96 9.58
CA SER A 719 16.64 -17.21 9.14
C SER A 719 15.34 -18.05 9.20
N CYS A 720 15.46 -19.37 8.98
CA CYS A 720 14.33 -20.29 8.98
C CYS A 720 13.76 -20.50 10.40
N LEU A 721 14.63 -20.74 11.38
CA LEU A 721 14.21 -20.97 12.77
C LEU A 721 13.61 -19.71 13.40
N SER A 722 14.15 -18.53 13.12
CA SER A 722 13.58 -17.27 13.64
C SER A 722 12.19 -16.98 13.07
N SER A 723 11.98 -17.26 11.78
CA SER A 723 10.68 -17.09 11.10
C SER A 723 9.63 -18.13 11.55
N LEU A 724 10.06 -19.34 11.90
CA LEU A 724 9.18 -20.39 12.42
C LEU A 724 8.77 -20.11 13.88
N VAL A 725 9.70 -19.59 14.67
CA VAL A 725 9.46 -19.13 16.05
C VAL A 725 8.53 -17.91 16.09
N SER A 726 8.59 -17.00 15.10
CA SER A 726 7.70 -15.84 15.05
C SER A 726 6.23 -16.22 14.73
N VAL A 727 6.02 -17.20 13.84
CA VAL A 727 4.69 -17.74 13.47
C VAL A 727 4.05 -18.56 14.60
N LEU A 728 4.87 -19.14 15.49
CA LEU A 728 4.46 -19.86 16.71
C LEU A 728 4.41 -18.96 17.97
N SER A 729 4.54 -17.64 17.82
CA SER A 729 4.42 -16.69 18.94
C SER A 729 3.08 -16.84 19.68
N SER A 730 3.06 -16.57 20.99
CA SER A 730 1.89 -16.77 21.86
C SER A 730 0.60 -16.12 21.33
N LYS A 731 0.74 -15.02 20.57
CA LYS A 731 -0.35 -14.26 19.96
C LYS A 731 -0.95 -14.91 18.72
N LEU A 732 -0.14 -15.58 17.89
CA LEU A 732 -0.59 -16.22 16.64
C LEU A 732 -0.74 -17.74 16.75
N ARG A 733 -0.16 -18.37 17.78
CA ARG A 733 -0.12 -19.83 17.93
C ARG A 733 -1.49 -20.50 17.79
N LYS A 734 -2.55 -19.93 18.36
CA LYS A 734 -3.92 -20.48 18.23
C LYS A 734 -4.41 -20.45 16.78
N THR A 735 -4.26 -19.32 16.09
CA THR A 735 -4.64 -19.16 14.67
C THR A 735 -3.80 -20.03 13.75
N THR A 736 -2.49 -20.06 13.97
CA THR A 736 -1.53 -20.86 13.19
C THR A 736 -1.83 -22.35 13.29
N LEU A 737 -2.02 -22.88 14.52
CA LEU A 737 -2.34 -24.30 14.73
C LEU A 737 -3.69 -24.68 14.10
N LEU A 738 -4.71 -23.83 14.25
CA LEU A 738 -6.02 -24.06 13.62
C LEU A 738 -5.90 -24.06 12.08
N LEU A 739 -5.11 -23.15 11.50
CA LEU A 739 -4.87 -23.13 10.06
C LEU A 739 -4.10 -24.36 9.58
N TRP A 740 -3.13 -24.86 10.33
CA TRP A 740 -2.41 -26.10 9.98
C TRP A 740 -3.35 -27.29 9.93
N ILE A 741 -4.24 -27.42 10.93
CA ILE A 741 -5.26 -28.47 10.95
C ILE A 741 -6.21 -28.30 9.76
N LEU A 742 -6.68 -27.07 9.48
CA LEU A 742 -7.57 -26.79 8.36
C LEU A 742 -6.93 -27.12 7.00
N TYR A 743 -5.67 -26.74 6.77
CA TYR A 743 -4.97 -27.08 5.52
C TYR A 743 -4.73 -28.58 5.38
N LEU A 744 -4.33 -29.26 6.45
CA LEU A 744 -4.16 -30.73 6.46
C LEU A 744 -5.47 -31.43 6.11
N ALA A 745 -6.54 -31.11 6.85
CA ALA A 745 -7.84 -31.73 6.70
C ALA A 745 -8.48 -31.44 5.33
N ASN A 746 -8.38 -30.19 4.86
CA ASN A 746 -9.03 -29.80 3.61
C ASN A 746 -8.25 -30.29 2.37
N THR A 747 -6.92 -30.41 2.47
CA THR A 747 -6.12 -31.05 1.42
C THR A 747 -6.40 -32.55 1.34
N PHE A 748 -6.52 -33.20 2.51
CA PHE A 748 -6.96 -34.59 2.60
C PHE A 748 -8.34 -34.78 1.96
N ALA A 749 -9.31 -33.93 2.31
CA ALA A 749 -10.67 -33.99 1.77
C ALA A 749 -10.70 -33.75 0.26
N TYR A 750 -10.08 -32.67 -0.25
CA TYR A 750 -10.14 -32.33 -1.67
C TYR A 750 -9.55 -33.41 -2.58
N TYR A 751 -8.29 -33.82 -2.32
CA TYR A 751 -7.67 -34.87 -3.13
C TYR A 751 -8.30 -36.25 -2.87
N GLY A 752 -8.90 -36.45 -1.69
CA GLY A 752 -9.65 -37.66 -1.37
C GLY A 752 -10.93 -37.78 -2.18
N MET A 753 -11.68 -36.69 -2.32
CA MET A 753 -12.83 -36.64 -3.21
C MET A 753 -12.45 -36.94 -4.67
N VAL A 754 -11.27 -36.50 -5.11
CA VAL A 754 -10.75 -36.83 -6.46
C VAL A 754 -10.53 -38.33 -6.64
N LEU A 755 -9.92 -39.00 -5.65
CA LEU A 755 -9.66 -40.44 -5.70
C LEU A 755 -10.93 -41.28 -5.46
N LEU A 756 -11.81 -40.85 -4.56
CA LEU A 756 -13.10 -41.49 -4.31
C LEU A 756 -13.97 -41.49 -5.57
N SER A 757 -13.89 -40.45 -6.40
CA SER A 757 -14.62 -40.41 -7.68
C SER A 757 -14.30 -41.58 -8.59
N SER A 758 -13.03 -41.99 -8.68
CA SER A 758 -12.65 -43.13 -9.51
C SER A 758 -12.88 -44.46 -8.81
N GLU A 759 -12.56 -44.58 -7.52
CA GLU A 759 -12.72 -45.85 -6.78
C GLU A 759 -14.18 -46.25 -6.59
N LEU A 760 -15.08 -45.32 -6.21
CA LEU A 760 -16.50 -45.62 -6.02
C LEU A 760 -17.25 -45.81 -7.34
N SER A 761 -16.77 -45.20 -8.42
CA SER A 761 -17.37 -45.37 -9.76
C SER A 761 -16.85 -46.62 -10.47
N ASN A 762 -15.75 -47.21 -10.01
CA ASN A 762 -15.18 -48.43 -10.57
C ASN A 762 -15.92 -49.65 -10.01
N ARG A 763 -16.94 -50.11 -10.75
CA ARG A 763 -17.90 -51.15 -10.36
C ARG A 763 -17.32 -52.56 -10.12
N LYS A 764 -16.00 -52.73 -10.14
CA LYS A 764 -15.28 -54.01 -9.96
C LYS A 764 -14.71 -54.20 -8.54
N SER A 765 -15.20 -53.49 -7.53
CA SER A 765 -14.95 -53.86 -6.12
C SER A 765 -15.67 -55.19 -5.82
N ASN A 766 -15.07 -56.31 -6.26
CA ASN A 766 -15.47 -57.69 -6.00
C ASN A 766 -15.31 -58.02 -4.50
N CYS A 767 -16.04 -57.32 -3.65
CA CYS A 767 -16.21 -57.67 -2.23
C CYS A 767 -17.35 -58.69 -2.04
N THR A 768 -18.03 -59.06 -3.13
CA THR A 768 -18.95 -60.20 -3.19
C THR A 768 -18.28 -61.35 -3.94
N SER A 769 -17.94 -62.41 -3.20
CA SER A 769 -17.30 -63.63 -3.67
C SER A 769 -18.05 -64.30 -4.83
N SER A 770 -17.44 -64.42 -6.00
CA SER A 770 -17.35 -65.66 -6.83
C SER A 770 -17.08 -65.38 -8.31
N SER A 771 -16.29 -66.28 -8.89
CA SER A 771 -16.12 -66.59 -10.33
C SER A 771 -15.11 -65.77 -11.15
N SER A 772 -13.92 -66.35 -11.25
CA SER A 772 -13.27 -66.82 -12.49
C SER A 772 -13.17 -65.87 -13.69
N HIS A 773 -11.91 -65.57 -14.05
CA HIS A 773 -11.37 -65.61 -15.41
C HIS A 773 -12.38 -65.38 -16.55
N LEU A 774 -12.69 -64.13 -16.87
CA LEU A 774 -13.14 -63.71 -18.21
C LEU A 774 -12.86 -62.21 -18.37
N TRP A 775 -11.59 -61.85 -18.46
CA TRP A 775 -11.17 -60.55 -18.98
C TRP A 775 -11.42 -60.52 -20.49
N LYS A 776 -12.65 -60.17 -20.88
CA LYS A 776 -13.00 -59.83 -22.27
C LYS A 776 -13.87 -58.57 -22.30
N ASN A 777 -13.24 -57.48 -22.72
CA ASN A 777 -13.82 -56.36 -23.46
C ASN A 777 -15.18 -55.83 -22.99
N GLY A 778 -15.23 -55.26 -21.79
CA GLY A 778 -16.23 -54.26 -21.43
C GLY A 778 -15.57 -52.89 -21.40
N LYS A 779 -15.82 -52.04 -22.41
CA LYS A 779 -15.47 -50.61 -22.34
C LYS A 779 -16.24 -50.00 -21.18
N ASP A 780 -15.61 -49.82 -20.02
CA ASP A 780 -16.20 -49.20 -18.82
C ASP A 780 -16.44 -47.69 -19.05
N SER A 781 -17.33 -47.36 -19.99
CA SER A 781 -17.69 -46.00 -20.38
C SER A 781 -18.36 -45.24 -19.23
N SER A 782 -18.98 -45.94 -18.28
CA SER A 782 -19.59 -45.36 -17.08
C SER A 782 -18.57 -44.76 -16.12
N LEU A 783 -17.43 -45.41 -15.88
CA LEU A 783 -16.35 -44.92 -15.02
C LEU A 783 -15.80 -43.59 -15.55
N TYR A 784 -15.39 -43.57 -16.82
CA TYR A 784 -14.80 -42.37 -17.41
C TYR A 784 -15.80 -41.21 -17.50
N ARG A 785 -17.08 -41.52 -17.79
CA ARG A 785 -18.17 -40.54 -17.75
C ARG A 785 -18.36 -39.96 -16.35
N ALA A 786 -18.29 -40.78 -15.30
CA ALA A 786 -18.41 -40.32 -13.92
C ALA A 786 -17.25 -39.43 -13.50
N ILE A 787 -16.01 -39.76 -13.89
CA ILE A 787 -14.82 -38.92 -13.66
C ILE A 787 -14.98 -37.57 -14.37
N PHE A 788 -15.45 -37.56 -15.63
CA PHE A 788 -15.72 -36.33 -16.37
C PHE A 788 -16.79 -35.46 -15.70
N ILE A 789 -17.94 -36.04 -15.34
CA ILE A 789 -19.02 -35.31 -14.68
C ILE A 789 -18.53 -34.75 -13.35
N THR A 790 -17.91 -35.56 -12.49
CA THR A 790 -17.44 -35.08 -11.18
C THR A 790 -16.34 -34.03 -11.29
N SER A 791 -15.47 -34.08 -12.31
CA SER A 791 -14.43 -33.06 -12.53
C SER A 791 -15.02 -31.70 -12.96
N LEU A 792 -16.17 -31.69 -13.63
CA LEU A 792 -16.89 -30.45 -13.94
C LEU A 792 -17.31 -29.67 -12.68
N ALA A 793 -17.35 -30.30 -11.50
CA ALA A 793 -17.68 -29.65 -10.23
C ALA A 793 -16.68 -28.57 -9.81
N ASP A 794 -15.43 -28.65 -10.27
CA ASP A 794 -14.37 -27.69 -9.90
C ASP A 794 -14.64 -26.28 -10.46
N LEU A 795 -15.30 -26.19 -11.62
CA LEU A 795 -15.68 -24.92 -12.27
C LEU A 795 -16.74 -24.14 -11.46
N PRO A 796 -17.96 -24.67 -11.20
CA PRO A 796 -18.96 -23.97 -10.43
C PRO A 796 -18.50 -23.75 -8.99
N GLY A 797 -17.75 -24.68 -8.38
CA GLY A 797 -17.22 -24.48 -7.03
C GLY A 797 -16.31 -23.25 -6.93
N THR A 798 -15.41 -23.07 -7.90
CA THR A 798 -14.52 -21.90 -7.94
C THR A 798 -15.33 -20.61 -8.14
N VAL A 799 -16.28 -20.58 -9.07
CA VAL A 799 -17.12 -19.40 -9.35
C VAL A 799 -18.03 -19.04 -8.15
N ILE A 800 -18.69 -20.03 -7.55
CA ILE A 800 -19.58 -19.86 -6.39
C ILE A 800 -18.80 -19.32 -5.19
N SER A 801 -17.59 -19.83 -4.95
CA SER A 801 -16.73 -19.36 -3.86
C SER A 801 -16.41 -17.87 -3.98
N GLY A 802 -16.05 -17.38 -5.17
CA GLY A 802 -15.76 -15.97 -5.40
C GLY A 802 -17.00 -15.06 -5.28
N ALA A 803 -18.18 -15.51 -5.73
CA ALA A 803 -19.39 -14.70 -5.68
C ALA A 803 -19.98 -14.55 -4.26
N ILE A 804 -19.82 -15.56 -3.40
CA ILE A 804 -20.44 -15.62 -2.07
C ILE A 804 -19.51 -15.08 -0.98
N VAL A 805 -18.18 -15.24 -1.12
CA VAL A 805 -17.20 -14.92 -0.05
C VAL A 805 -17.26 -13.46 0.42
N ASP A 806 -17.53 -12.51 -0.49
CA ASP A 806 -17.61 -11.09 -0.15
C ASP A 806 -18.97 -10.69 0.44
N ARG A 807 -20.03 -11.50 0.26
CA ARG A 807 -21.38 -11.21 0.77
C ARG A 807 -21.61 -11.78 2.18
N LEU A 808 -21.17 -13.02 2.43
CA LEU A 808 -21.41 -13.71 3.70
C LEU A 808 -20.23 -13.62 4.68
N GLY A 809 -19.05 -13.19 4.22
CA GLY A 809 -17.82 -13.21 5.00
C GLY A 809 -17.14 -14.58 4.99
N ARG A 810 -15.85 -14.62 5.38
CA ARG A 810 -14.98 -15.77 5.10
C ARG A 810 -15.33 -16.96 6.00
N LYS A 811 -15.50 -16.75 7.33
CA LYS A 811 -15.80 -17.87 8.26
C LYS A 811 -17.18 -18.47 8.01
N GLN A 812 -18.18 -17.63 7.70
CA GLN A 812 -19.54 -18.13 7.42
C GLN A 812 -19.59 -18.93 6.13
N THR A 813 -18.95 -18.44 5.06
CA THR A 813 -18.86 -19.16 3.78
C THR A 813 -18.17 -20.52 3.96
N MET A 814 -17.06 -20.60 4.72
CA MET A 814 -16.40 -21.88 5.01
C MET A 814 -17.32 -22.86 5.77
N LYS A 815 -18.08 -22.39 6.77
CA LYS A 815 -19.01 -23.25 7.53
C LYS A 815 -20.12 -23.81 6.64
N VAL A 816 -20.73 -22.97 5.81
CA VAL A 816 -21.82 -23.38 4.92
C VAL A 816 -21.34 -24.41 3.91
N PHE A 817 -20.21 -24.17 3.24
CA PHE A 817 -19.67 -25.13 2.27
C PHE A 817 -19.21 -26.43 2.93
N CYS A 818 -18.60 -26.37 4.11
CA CYS A 818 -18.24 -27.57 4.87
C CYS A 818 -19.47 -28.40 5.26
N ALA A 819 -20.54 -27.77 5.72
CA ALA A 819 -21.79 -28.45 6.09
C ALA A 819 -22.48 -29.10 4.86
N LEU A 820 -22.53 -28.39 3.73
CA LEU A 820 -23.09 -28.93 2.49
C LEU A 820 -22.24 -30.09 1.94
N GLY A 821 -20.91 -29.99 2.05
CA GLY A 821 -19.99 -31.09 1.71
C GLY A 821 -20.24 -32.35 2.55
N PHE A 822 -20.39 -32.20 3.87
CA PHE A 822 -20.71 -33.28 4.81
C PHE A 822 -22.06 -33.95 4.46
N ILE A 823 -23.11 -33.17 4.26
CA ILE A 823 -24.45 -33.69 3.95
C ILE A 823 -24.47 -34.51 2.66
N LEU A 824 -23.69 -34.10 1.66
CA LEU A 824 -23.65 -34.76 0.35
C LEU A 824 -22.72 -35.97 0.31
N LEU A 825 -21.73 -36.06 1.19
CA LEU A 825 -20.83 -37.20 1.27
C LEU A 825 -21.45 -38.35 2.10
N LEU A 826 -22.28 -38.04 3.11
CA LEU A 826 -22.77 -39.02 4.09
C LEU A 826 -23.54 -40.20 3.47
N PRO A 827 -24.41 -39.99 2.45
CA PRO A 827 -25.15 -41.09 1.82
C PRO A 827 -24.26 -42.08 1.07
N LEU A 828 -23.00 -41.74 0.77
CA LEU A 828 -22.02 -42.62 0.10
C LEU A 828 -21.43 -43.69 1.05
N SER A 829 -21.73 -43.62 2.35
CA SER A 829 -21.39 -44.65 3.34
C SER A 829 -22.10 -45.99 3.09
N VAL A 830 -23.23 -45.95 2.37
CA VAL A 830 -24.02 -47.10 1.91
C VAL A 830 -23.89 -47.20 0.39
N HIS A 831 -24.01 -48.41 -0.16
CA HIS A 831 -24.01 -48.61 -1.61
C HIS A 831 -25.20 -47.88 -2.25
N GLN A 832 -24.91 -47.02 -3.24
CA GLN A 832 -25.90 -46.24 -3.99
C GLN A 832 -25.88 -46.61 -5.48
N ASN A 833 -26.92 -46.18 -6.21
CA ASN A 833 -26.94 -46.27 -7.67
C ASN A 833 -25.82 -45.41 -8.30
N GLU A 834 -25.30 -45.82 -9.47
CA GLU A 834 -24.19 -45.12 -10.15
C GLU A 834 -24.46 -43.62 -10.39
N ILE A 835 -25.69 -43.28 -10.81
CA ILE A 835 -26.11 -41.89 -11.07
C ILE A 835 -26.12 -41.08 -9.78
N MET A 836 -26.66 -41.65 -8.71
CA MET A 836 -26.73 -41.00 -7.39
C MET A 836 -25.32 -40.80 -6.82
N THR A 837 -24.47 -41.84 -6.93
CA THR A 837 -23.06 -41.79 -6.52
C THR A 837 -22.33 -40.64 -7.21
N THR A 838 -22.48 -40.55 -8.54
CA THR A 838 -21.86 -39.48 -9.35
C THR A 838 -22.38 -38.09 -8.96
N ALA A 839 -23.70 -37.94 -8.73
CA ALA A 839 -24.31 -36.66 -8.36
C ALA A 839 -23.90 -36.18 -6.96
N LEU A 840 -23.83 -37.10 -5.98
CA LEU A 840 -23.37 -36.81 -4.62
C LEU A 840 -21.90 -36.42 -4.61
N LEU A 841 -21.04 -37.15 -5.33
CA LEU A 841 -19.62 -36.83 -5.49
C LEU A 841 -19.41 -35.48 -6.19
N PHE A 842 -20.20 -35.16 -7.22
CA PHE A 842 -20.17 -33.85 -7.88
C PHE A 842 -20.44 -32.72 -6.88
N GLY A 843 -21.52 -32.82 -6.12
CA GLY A 843 -21.91 -31.80 -5.15
C GLY A 843 -20.88 -31.68 -4.00
N ALA A 844 -20.46 -32.80 -3.42
CA ALA A 844 -19.47 -32.80 -2.35
C ALA A 844 -18.13 -32.21 -2.82
N ARG A 845 -17.65 -32.57 -4.02
CA ARG A 845 -16.43 -32.02 -4.61
C ARG A 845 -16.54 -30.51 -4.83
N MET A 846 -17.66 -30.02 -5.36
CA MET A 846 -17.93 -28.60 -5.58
C MET A 846 -17.79 -27.77 -4.30
N PHE A 847 -18.30 -28.26 -3.17
CA PHE A 847 -18.22 -27.52 -1.90
C PHE A 847 -16.87 -27.66 -1.20
N VAL A 848 -16.21 -28.81 -1.30
CA VAL A 848 -14.86 -28.99 -0.74
C VAL A 848 -13.83 -28.11 -1.46
N VAL A 849 -13.87 -28.02 -2.80
CA VAL A 849 -12.99 -27.10 -3.55
C VAL A 849 -13.30 -25.64 -3.22
N SER A 850 -14.58 -25.29 -3.04
CA SER A 850 -14.98 -23.94 -2.61
C SER A 850 -14.41 -23.58 -1.24
N THR A 851 -14.43 -24.52 -0.30
CA THR A 851 -13.82 -24.35 1.02
C THR A 851 -12.31 -24.16 0.92
N PHE A 852 -11.64 -24.90 0.02
CA PHE A 852 -10.21 -24.74 -0.26
C PHE A 852 -9.84 -23.36 -0.76
N ASN A 853 -10.59 -22.83 -1.73
CA ASN A 853 -10.37 -21.48 -2.24
C ASN A 853 -10.52 -20.40 -1.16
N VAL A 854 -11.53 -20.53 -0.29
CA VAL A 854 -11.76 -19.56 0.80
C VAL A 854 -10.70 -19.66 1.89
N ILE A 855 -10.21 -20.86 2.25
CA ILE A 855 -9.09 -21.03 3.20
C ILE A 855 -7.81 -20.36 2.69
N VAL A 856 -7.52 -20.49 1.38
CA VAL A 856 -6.35 -19.84 0.77
C VAL A 856 -6.46 -18.32 0.88
N VAL A 857 -7.64 -17.74 0.63
CA VAL A 857 -7.88 -16.30 0.83
C VAL A 857 -7.77 -15.92 2.31
N TYR A 858 -8.45 -16.63 3.20
CA TYR A 858 -8.47 -16.35 4.64
C TYR A 858 -7.06 -16.40 5.26
N SER A 859 -6.24 -17.39 4.89
CA SER A 859 -4.87 -17.51 5.39
C SER A 859 -3.97 -16.33 4.97
N ARG A 860 -4.23 -15.71 3.81
CA ARG A 860 -3.52 -14.51 3.37
C ARG A 860 -4.01 -13.25 4.08
N GLU A 861 -5.24 -13.24 4.57
CA GLU A 861 -5.83 -12.09 5.29
C GLU A 861 -5.55 -12.13 6.81
N VAL A 862 -5.39 -13.32 7.41
CA VAL A 862 -5.26 -13.47 8.87
C VAL A 862 -3.83 -13.27 9.40
N TYR A 863 -2.81 -13.56 8.58
CA TYR A 863 -1.42 -13.36 8.97
C TYR A 863 -0.97 -11.92 8.69
N PRO A 864 -0.25 -11.28 9.65
CA PRO A 864 0.32 -9.98 9.42
C PRO A 864 1.36 -10.02 8.30
N THR A 865 1.52 -8.89 7.61
CA THR A 865 2.33 -8.75 6.38
C THR A 865 3.74 -9.33 6.52
N THR A 866 4.37 -9.18 7.69
CA THR A 866 5.74 -9.64 7.98
C THR A 866 5.91 -11.17 8.05
N VAL A 867 4.88 -11.93 8.42
CA VAL A 867 4.95 -13.40 8.59
C VAL A 867 4.03 -14.17 7.64
N ARG A 868 3.31 -13.45 6.76
CA ARG A 868 2.26 -14.01 5.89
C ARG A 868 2.77 -15.05 4.91
N ALA A 869 3.85 -14.79 4.18
CA ALA A 869 4.37 -15.71 3.17
C ALA A 869 4.83 -17.03 3.82
N THR A 870 5.58 -16.95 4.92
CA THR A 870 6.05 -18.09 5.69
C THR A 870 4.89 -18.87 6.33
N GLY A 871 3.92 -18.17 6.93
CA GLY A 871 2.75 -18.79 7.55
C GLY A 871 1.88 -19.57 6.55
N VAL A 872 1.64 -19.01 5.36
CA VAL A 872 0.88 -19.68 4.28
C VAL A 872 1.68 -20.83 3.66
N GLY A 873 2.99 -20.67 3.45
CA GLY A 873 3.87 -21.69 2.88
C GLY A 873 3.98 -22.93 3.78
N ILE A 874 4.18 -22.74 5.08
CA ILE A 874 4.20 -23.85 6.06
C ILE A 874 2.83 -24.52 6.14
N ALA A 875 1.74 -23.75 6.19
CA ALA A 875 0.39 -24.31 6.22
C ALA A 875 0.09 -25.16 4.97
N THR A 876 0.50 -24.70 3.78
CA THR A 876 0.34 -25.45 2.53
C THR A 876 1.19 -26.73 2.52
N SER A 877 2.42 -26.68 3.06
CA SER A 877 3.30 -27.84 3.19
C SER A 877 2.71 -28.90 4.13
N ILE A 878 2.20 -28.49 5.29
CA ILE A 878 1.45 -29.37 6.20
C ILE A 878 0.20 -29.92 5.52
N GLY A 879 -0.47 -29.12 4.69
CA GLY A 879 -1.53 -29.58 3.80
C GLY A 879 -1.13 -30.78 2.95
N ARG A 880 0.07 -30.79 2.38
CA ARG A 880 0.56 -31.90 1.54
C ARG A 880 0.70 -33.22 2.30
N ILE A 881 0.92 -33.18 3.62
CA ILE A 881 0.87 -34.38 4.48
C ILE A 881 -0.54 -35.00 4.46
N GLY A 882 -1.59 -34.17 4.51
CA GLY A 882 -2.97 -34.64 4.31
C GLY A 882 -3.17 -35.30 2.95
N GLY A 883 -2.56 -34.75 1.90
CA GLY A 883 -2.50 -35.37 0.57
C GLY A 883 -1.76 -36.72 0.54
N MET A 884 -0.72 -36.91 1.35
CA MET A 884 0.00 -38.19 1.45
C MET A 884 -0.83 -39.29 2.12
N ILE A 885 -1.59 -38.93 3.16
CA ILE A 885 -2.42 -39.86 3.93
C ILE A 885 -3.69 -40.24 3.15
N CYS A 886 -4.25 -39.31 2.39
CA CYS A 886 -5.49 -39.46 1.65
C CYS A 886 -5.55 -40.74 0.76
N PRO A 887 -4.58 -41.04 -0.13
CA PRO A 887 -4.61 -42.23 -0.96
C PRO A 887 -4.60 -43.54 -0.15
N LEU A 888 -3.95 -43.57 1.01
CA LEU A 888 -3.95 -44.76 1.88
C LEU A 888 -5.36 -45.07 2.40
N VAL A 889 -6.15 -44.03 2.64
CA VAL A 889 -7.56 -44.14 3.06
C VAL A 889 -8.46 -44.40 1.85
N ALA A 890 -8.43 -43.50 0.85
CA ALA A 890 -9.34 -43.54 -0.29
C ALA A 890 -9.16 -44.79 -1.15
N VAL A 891 -7.94 -45.19 -1.45
CA VAL A 891 -7.66 -46.37 -2.29
C VAL A 891 -7.50 -47.60 -1.40
N GLY A 892 -6.68 -47.52 -0.35
CA GLY A 892 -6.34 -48.67 0.49
C GLY A 892 -7.55 -49.29 1.22
N LEU A 893 -8.44 -48.48 1.80
CA LEU A 893 -9.61 -48.99 2.54
C LEU A 893 -10.77 -49.37 1.62
N VAL A 894 -11.03 -48.59 0.56
CA VAL A 894 -12.14 -48.87 -0.37
C VAL A 894 -11.90 -50.17 -1.13
N ARG A 895 -10.69 -50.37 -1.68
CA ARG A 895 -10.29 -51.66 -2.29
C ARG A 895 -10.19 -52.80 -1.28
N GLY A 896 -9.84 -52.49 -0.03
CA GLY A 896 -9.84 -53.44 1.08
C GLY A 896 -11.24 -53.86 1.57
N CYS A 897 -12.31 -53.54 0.83
CA CYS A 897 -13.71 -53.85 1.19
C CYS A 897 -14.23 -53.15 2.45
N HIS A 898 -13.59 -52.03 2.84
CA HIS A 898 -13.98 -51.20 3.97
C HIS A 898 -14.46 -49.81 3.52
N GLN A 899 -15.31 -49.76 2.49
CA GLN A 899 -15.86 -48.51 1.93
C GLN A 899 -16.54 -47.64 3.00
N THR A 900 -17.42 -48.23 3.82
CA THR A 900 -18.13 -47.49 4.87
C THR A 900 -17.15 -46.85 5.84
N THR A 901 -16.09 -47.55 6.22
CA THR A 901 -15.03 -47.00 7.08
C THR A 901 -14.26 -45.86 6.41
N ALA A 902 -13.95 -45.99 5.11
CA ALA A 902 -13.28 -44.94 4.35
C ALA A 902 -14.11 -43.64 4.31
N VAL A 903 -15.39 -43.74 3.93
CA VAL A 903 -16.30 -42.58 3.85
C VAL A 903 -16.51 -41.96 5.24
N LEU A 904 -16.71 -42.76 6.29
CA LEU A 904 -16.83 -42.25 7.66
C LEU A 904 -15.57 -41.53 8.14
N LEU A 905 -14.38 -41.94 7.69
CA LEU A 905 -13.14 -41.25 8.00
C LEU A 905 -13.06 -39.89 7.28
N PHE A 906 -13.49 -39.82 6.02
CA PHE A 906 -13.63 -38.53 5.32
C PHE A 906 -14.64 -37.62 6.02
N GLU A 907 -15.78 -38.16 6.46
CA GLU A 907 -16.77 -37.40 7.22
C GLU A 907 -16.23 -36.88 8.56
N ALA A 908 -15.46 -37.70 9.28
CA ALA A 908 -14.82 -37.27 10.52
C ALA A 908 -13.84 -36.11 10.28
N VAL A 909 -13.11 -36.13 9.16
CA VAL A 909 -12.19 -35.04 8.77
C VAL A 909 -12.96 -33.78 8.37
N ILE A 910 -14.07 -33.90 7.63
CA ILE A 910 -14.92 -32.75 7.29
C ILE A 910 -15.58 -32.16 8.55
N LEU A 911 -16.02 -32.99 9.50
CA LEU A 911 -16.51 -32.52 10.80
C LEU A 911 -15.42 -31.80 11.60
N LEU A 912 -14.19 -32.29 11.57
CA LEU A 912 -13.05 -31.63 12.20
C LEU A 912 -12.83 -30.22 11.61
N ILE A 913 -12.95 -30.06 10.29
CA ILE A 913 -12.93 -28.74 9.62
C ILE A 913 -14.07 -27.88 10.15
N GLY A 914 -15.30 -28.40 10.15
CA GLY A 914 -16.49 -27.72 10.64
C GLY A 914 -16.38 -27.26 12.11
N PHE A 915 -15.68 -28.03 12.94
CA PHE A 915 -15.40 -27.69 14.35
C PHE A 915 -14.28 -26.64 14.51
N CYS A 916 -13.25 -26.70 13.67
CA CYS A 916 -12.12 -25.76 13.73
C CYS A 916 -12.50 -24.35 13.25
N ILE A 917 -13.41 -24.21 12.27
CA ILE A 917 -13.77 -22.91 11.69
C ILE A 917 -14.37 -21.93 12.73
N PRO A 918 -15.34 -22.31 13.58
CA PRO A 918 -15.84 -21.44 14.65
C PRO A 918 -14.74 -20.95 15.60
N LEU A 919 -13.77 -21.83 15.92
CA LEU A 919 -12.67 -21.57 16.87
C LEU A 919 -11.64 -20.55 16.35
N LEU A 920 -11.66 -20.22 15.05
CA LEU A 920 -10.83 -19.17 14.48
C LEU A 920 -11.17 -17.82 15.16
N PRO A 921 -10.20 -17.06 15.68
CA PRO A 921 -10.49 -15.89 16.52
C PRO A 921 -11.06 -14.70 15.75
N ILE A 922 -10.77 -14.57 14.45
CA ILE A 922 -11.03 -13.34 13.70
C ILE A 922 -11.80 -13.64 12.40
N GLU A 923 -12.92 -12.95 12.19
CA GLU A 923 -13.51 -12.79 10.85
C GLU A 923 -12.76 -11.69 10.10
N THR A 924 -12.26 -11.98 8.90
CA THR A 924 -11.40 -11.09 8.10
C THR A 924 -12.18 -10.24 7.10
N SER A 925 -13.47 -10.55 6.87
CA SER A 925 -14.32 -9.79 5.94
C SER A 925 -14.38 -8.30 6.30
N GLY A 926 -14.06 -7.43 5.32
CA GLY A 926 -14.13 -5.98 5.46
C GLY A 926 -13.12 -5.35 6.44
N LYS A 927 -12.15 -6.12 6.95
CA LYS A 927 -11.08 -5.61 7.83
C LYS A 927 -9.83 -5.32 7.03
N GLY A 928 -9.18 -4.19 7.33
CA GLY A 928 -7.86 -3.89 6.79
C GLY A 928 -6.82 -4.92 7.26
N LEU A 929 -5.86 -5.21 6.39
CA LEU A 929 -4.74 -6.10 6.72
C LEU A 929 -3.95 -5.49 7.89
N SER A 930 -3.70 -6.30 8.93
CA SER A 930 -2.98 -5.85 10.12
C SER A 930 -1.48 -5.98 9.86
N ASP A 931 -0.72 -4.89 10.03
CA ASP A 931 0.73 -4.90 9.80
C ASP A 931 1.53 -5.32 11.04
N THR A 932 0.90 -5.40 12.22
CA THR A 932 1.56 -5.77 13.50
C THR A 932 0.71 -6.72 14.34
N LEU A 933 1.37 -7.46 15.24
CA LEU A 933 0.75 -8.40 16.18
C LEU A 933 -0.10 -7.64 17.23
N PRO A 934 -1.40 -7.93 17.41
CA PRO A 934 -2.26 -7.21 18.36
C PRO A 934 -1.75 -7.31 19.83
N PRO A 935 -2.00 -6.31 20.69
CA PRO A 935 -1.71 -6.37 22.12
C PRO A 935 -2.60 -7.41 22.84
N ALA A 936 -2.13 -7.92 23.98
CA ALA A 936 -2.65 -9.13 24.63
C ALA A 936 -4.08 -9.00 25.22
N ASP A 937 -4.58 -7.77 25.38
CA ASP A 937 -5.78 -7.49 26.18
C ASP A 937 -7.09 -7.44 25.38
N ASP A 938 -7.04 -7.57 24.04
CA ASP A 938 -8.20 -7.42 23.15
C ASP A 938 -8.81 -8.76 22.67
N ILE A 939 -8.44 -9.91 23.25
CA ILE A 939 -8.98 -11.23 22.86
C ILE A 939 -9.38 -12.04 24.11
N GLU A 940 -10.49 -11.62 24.73
CA GLU A 940 -11.39 -12.52 25.47
C GLU A 940 -12.69 -12.72 24.68
#